data_AF-A0A7S1AXS7-F1
#
_entry.id   AF-A0A7S1AXS7-F1
#
_cell.length_a   1.000
_cell.length_b   1.000
_cell.length_c   1.000
_cell.angle_alpha   90.00
_cell.angle_beta   90.00
_cell.angle_gamma   90.00
#
_symmetry.space_group_name_H-M   'P 1'
#
loop_
_entity.id
_entity.type
_entity.pdbx_description
1 polymer ?
#
loop_
_entity_poly.entity_id
_entity_poly.type
_entity_poly.pdbx_seq_one_letter_code
_entity_poly.pdbx_strand_id
1 'polypeptide(L)'
;ILDVSDAFSVFGVFGKAPLHLGSRVLRLSLLLPSFVELCLVSRRGRLDRQTKGMDVVWLKRDVRLGDHAPLARAAGGGRPFVILFIYEPDQLAHESTHGSHIAFVNEGLADVDSRLQALSGASACVTTRYGEATEVLSTLHRERSLVRLLSHQETGHGVSFERDRRVASWCRQHGVEWLEMPQSTVVRGLSPSDGTWNAVWRANLESFMSEPPPANPMLTPPGAHQVLQRLVQAGGVGFLGAEDLEVAPPYAKDRAHRQQGGETRAMDLLASFLGLRAERYSGGISSPNEAWTACSRLSPYLAWGNVSLRTVMRATRERRLGARGKWARSLDAFLKRFTWRGHNCQRFEMRCWMERRSLCEAWEHLREGRTVMYGDPSLLGDSTEAERLAAFEEGRTGYPLVDACMRCLLVTGWLNFRMRCMLVSFAVYNLWLDWRAIAGHMARCFLDFEPGIHFSQLQMQAGTTGVDMRCYSMTKQAKEQDPKGIFIRQYVPELATCPHGFVHEPWKLDGSFGEIGGVKDYPKRIVDETRTAKASKSTMSALRKWVTSGAASRGESPPASTLTPQKEPPAKRLRGGQSQGDELSSPNIKDMLRMTQGRAGDCDLSLAVIDIEHSGCVGPTHFSTLVTCSQEVVECQGSAGTAALAAVSQASWSCPKCTFITTALAQRCEACGSQQPGVVDGGRSLLPALFQVNGPIKRESAAKSLDLWTCPRCTFVNGNPGVPSTTLCEICEASRFVGISEPIVLD
;
A
#
# COMPACT_ATOMS: atom_id res chain seq x y z
N ILE A 1 16.47 30.97 -41.93
CA ILE A 1 15.86 31.46 -43.20
C ILE A 1 16.15 30.40 -44.25
N LEU A 2 15.28 30.23 -45.24
CA LEU A 2 15.29 29.11 -46.18
C LEU A 2 16.62 28.99 -46.95
N ASP A 3 16.99 27.75 -47.26
CA ASP A 3 18.01 27.42 -48.25
C ASP A 3 17.34 26.72 -49.44
N VAL A 4 17.87 26.92 -50.64
CA VAL A 4 17.29 26.52 -51.93
C VAL A 4 18.43 26.23 -52.91
N SER A 5 18.18 25.33 -53.86
CA SER A 5 19.05 24.93 -54.99
C SER A 5 20.17 23.91 -54.70
N ASP A 6 19.75 22.67 -54.42
CA ASP A 6 20.43 21.52 -55.01
C ASP A 6 20.30 21.59 -56.55
N ALA A 7 21.30 22.19 -57.20
CA ALA A 7 21.45 22.18 -58.66
C ALA A 7 22.90 22.49 -59.06
N PHE A 8 23.72 21.46 -59.31
CA PHE A 8 24.57 21.35 -60.52
C PHE A 8 25.39 20.05 -60.50
N SER A 9 24.99 19.11 -61.35
CA SER A 9 25.84 18.01 -61.81
C SER A 9 25.54 17.74 -63.29
N VAL A 10 26.31 16.85 -63.93
CA VAL A 10 26.40 16.63 -65.40
C VAL A 10 27.24 17.69 -66.13
N PHE A 11 28.20 17.21 -66.91
CA PHE A 11 29.16 18.00 -67.69
C PHE A 11 28.64 18.40 -69.09
N GLY A 12 28.95 19.63 -69.50
CA GLY A 12 29.79 19.82 -70.70
C GLY A 12 29.15 20.33 -72.02
N VAL A 13 30.04 20.45 -73.01
CA VAL A 13 29.82 20.66 -74.47
C VAL A 13 29.56 22.12 -74.95
N PHE A 14 30.61 22.72 -75.53
CA PHE A 14 30.69 23.94 -76.39
C PHE A 14 30.12 25.29 -75.87
N GLY A 15 30.72 26.46 -76.16
CA GLY A 15 32.01 26.75 -76.82
C GLY A 15 32.26 28.26 -77.08
N LYS A 16 33.54 28.64 -77.16
CA LYS A 16 34.14 29.88 -77.73
C LYS A 16 33.30 31.19 -77.81
N ALA A 17 33.66 32.20 -77.01
CA ALA A 17 34.16 33.52 -77.48
C ALA A 17 34.43 34.50 -76.31
N PRO A 18 35.50 35.33 -76.34
CA PRO A 18 35.73 36.42 -75.39
C PRO A 18 35.41 37.82 -75.97
N LEU A 19 35.14 38.81 -75.12
CA LEU A 19 35.22 40.24 -75.47
C LEU A 19 35.53 41.11 -74.23
N HIS A 20 35.80 42.41 -74.44
CA HIS A 20 36.79 43.17 -73.66
C HIS A 20 36.27 44.37 -72.85
N LEU A 21 37.06 44.71 -71.82
CA LEU A 21 37.38 46.05 -71.28
C LEU A 21 36.42 46.80 -70.32
N GLY A 22 37.04 47.33 -69.26
CA GLY A 22 36.59 48.49 -68.49
C GLY A 22 35.89 48.20 -67.16
N SER A 23 36.18 48.90 -66.04
CA SER A 23 37.19 49.94 -65.80
C SER A 23 37.50 50.09 -64.29
N ARG A 24 38.77 50.44 -63.98
CA ARG A 24 39.26 51.14 -62.76
C ARG A 24 39.18 50.45 -61.36
N VAL A 25 40.37 50.39 -60.72
CA VAL A 25 40.66 50.84 -59.32
C VAL A 25 40.03 50.02 -58.17
N LEU A 26 40.75 49.56 -57.13
CA LEU A 26 42.14 49.79 -56.67
C LEU A 26 42.69 48.49 -56.04
N ARG A 27 43.98 48.18 -56.17
CA ARG A 27 44.63 47.15 -55.33
C ARG A 27 44.93 47.72 -53.93
N LEU A 28 44.33 47.14 -52.89
CA LEU A 28 44.93 47.13 -51.56
C LEU A 28 45.00 45.68 -51.07
N SER A 29 46.17 45.07 -51.22
CA SER A 29 46.41 43.67 -50.91
C SER A 29 47.13 43.50 -49.58
N LEU A 30 46.60 42.59 -48.75
CA LEU A 30 47.27 41.94 -47.61
C LEU A 30 47.62 42.82 -46.40
N LEU A 31 46.88 42.61 -45.31
CA LEU A 31 47.41 42.05 -44.05
C LEU A 31 46.25 41.59 -43.13
N LEU A 32 46.55 40.77 -42.12
CA LEU A 32 45.66 40.29 -41.03
C LEU A 32 44.56 39.21 -41.31
N PRO A 33 44.91 38.01 -41.79
CA PRO A 33 44.12 36.80 -41.54
C PRO A 33 44.45 36.23 -40.13
N SER A 34 44.02 36.91 -39.06
CA SER A 34 44.31 36.42 -37.68
C SER A 34 43.28 36.84 -36.62
N PHE A 35 42.67 38.03 -36.73
CA PHE A 35 41.77 38.53 -35.68
C PHE A 35 40.30 38.08 -35.84
N VAL A 36 39.86 37.80 -37.07
CA VAL A 36 38.46 37.44 -37.36
C VAL A 36 38.14 36.00 -36.97
N GLU A 37 39.02 35.04 -37.28
CA GLU A 37 38.84 33.65 -36.86
C GLU A 37 38.92 33.49 -35.34
N LEU A 38 39.90 34.12 -34.67
CA LEU A 38 39.93 34.12 -33.20
C LEU A 38 38.67 34.75 -32.60
N CYS A 39 38.10 35.80 -33.18
CA CYS A 39 36.83 36.35 -32.73
C CYS A 39 35.61 35.46 -33.02
N LEU A 40 35.57 34.70 -34.13
CA LEU A 40 34.46 33.80 -34.46
C LEU A 40 34.54 32.47 -33.71
N VAL A 41 35.74 31.91 -33.51
CA VAL A 41 35.98 30.76 -32.62
C VAL A 41 35.75 31.17 -31.16
N SER A 42 36.16 32.36 -30.74
CA SER A 42 35.82 32.91 -29.41
C SER A 42 34.32 33.15 -29.24
N ARG A 43 33.59 33.64 -30.26
CA ARG A 43 32.14 33.82 -30.17
C ARG A 43 31.37 32.50 -30.19
N ARG A 44 31.72 31.53 -31.05
CA ARG A 44 31.14 30.18 -30.99
C ARG A 44 31.46 29.53 -29.63
N GLY A 45 32.72 29.55 -29.21
CA GLY A 45 33.17 29.04 -27.91
C GLY A 45 32.74 29.84 -26.66
N ARG A 46 32.08 31.00 -26.81
CA ARG A 46 31.46 31.74 -25.69
C ARG A 46 29.93 31.64 -25.68
N LEU A 47 29.28 31.47 -26.83
CA LEU A 47 27.85 31.17 -26.90
C LEU A 47 27.57 29.70 -26.52
N ASP A 48 28.46 28.78 -26.88
CA ASP A 48 28.35 27.35 -26.54
C ASP A 48 28.86 27.02 -25.11
N ARG A 49 29.44 28.00 -24.41
CA ARG A 49 29.84 27.88 -22.98
C ARG A 49 28.76 28.33 -21.99
N GLN A 50 27.53 28.56 -22.44
CA GLN A 50 26.34 28.40 -21.59
C GLN A 50 25.68 27.05 -21.84
N THR A 51 26.36 25.97 -21.43
CA THR A 51 25.74 24.65 -21.24
C THR A 51 24.73 24.74 -20.10
N LYS A 52 23.51 25.25 -20.40
CA LYS A 52 22.38 25.28 -19.47
C LYS A 52 22.07 23.84 -19.06
N GLY A 53 22.54 23.46 -17.87
CA GLY A 53 22.26 22.17 -17.26
C GLY A 53 20.75 21.94 -17.14
N MET A 54 20.35 20.67 -17.21
CA MET A 54 18.95 20.27 -17.28
C MET A 54 18.34 20.08 -15.89
N ASP A 55 17.02 20.07 -15.84
CA ASP A 55 16.29 19.45 -14.73
C ASP A 55 15.91 18.00 -15.13
N VAL A 56 15.70 17.12 -14.15
CA VAL A 56 15.09 15.80 -14.36
C VAL A 56 13.81 15.74 -13.55
N VAL A 57 12.69 15.45 -14.21
CA VAL A 57 11.44 15.06 -13.54
C VAL A 57 11.40 13.55 -13.45
N TRP A 58 11.64 13.02 -12.25
CA TRP A 58 11.67 11.59 -12.00
C TRP A 58 10.29 11.10 -11.55
N LEU A 59 9.67 10.31 -12.43
CA LEU A 59 8.42 9.60 -12.19
C LEU A 59 8.68 8.32 -11.40
N LYS A 60 7.80 8.04 -10.45
CA LYS A 60 7.75 6.81 -9.64
C LYS A 60 6.35 6.20 -9.70
N ARG A 61 5.43 6.69 -8.85
CA ARG A 61 4.04 6.21 -8.72
C ARG A 61 3.04 7.34 -8.98
N ASP A 62 3.35 8.14 -10.00
CA ASP A 62 2.72 9.40 -10.38
C ASP A 62 2.56 9.54 -11.91
N VAL A 63 2.39 8.42 -12.63
CA VAL A 63 2.49 8.33 -14.10
C VAL A 63 1.28 8.99 -14.83
N ARG A 64 1.29 10.32 -14.90
CA ARG A 64 0.28 11.19 -15.53
C ARG A 64 0.88 12.53 -15.98
N LEU A 65 0.11 13.34 -16.71
CA LEU A 65 0.44 14.74 -17.04
C LEU A 65 -0.41 15.76 -16.27
N GLY A 66 -1.65 15.43 -15.92
CA GLY A 66 -2.54 16.31 -15.16
C GLY A 66 -2.18 16.41 -13.68
N ASP A 67 -2.36 17.60 -13.08
CA ASP A 67 -2.17 17.85 -11.64
C ASP A 67 -0.85 17.24 -11.10
N HIS A 68 0.27 17.67 -11.70
CA HIS A 68 1.59 17.08 -11.47
C HIS A 68 2.62 18.18 -11.18
N ALA A 69 2.84 18.50 -9.90
CA ALA A 69 3.65 19.64 -9.47
C ALA A 69 5.11 19.63 -10.00
N PRO A 70 5.84 18.49 -10.02
CA PRO A 70 7.17 18.42 -10.63
C PRO A 70 7.24 18.84 -12.11
N LEU A 71 6.32 18.34 -12.96
CA LEU A 71 6.23 18.70 -14.38
C LEU A 71 5.91 20.20 -14.55
N ALA A 72 4.97 20.73 -13.76
CA ALA A 72 4.64 22.14 -13.77
C ALA A 72 5.83 23.03 -13.34
N ARG A 73 6.60 22.60 -12.33
CA ARG A 73 7.79 23.30 -11.82
C ARG A 73 8.99 23.25 -12.78
N ALA A 74 9.08 22.19 -13.61
CA ALA A 74 10.07 22.08 -14.67
C ALA A 74 9.73 23.02 -15.84
N ALA A 75 8.56 22.87 -16.45
CA ALA A 75 8.14 23.64 -17.63
C ALA A 75 7.87 25.13 -17.36
N GLY A 76 7.60 25.51 -16.11
CA GLY A 76 7.59 26.90 -15.66
C GLY A 76 8.98 27.46 -15.31
N GLY A 77 10.04 26.65 -15.36
CA GLY A 77 11.41 27.03 -15.01
C GLY A 77 12.25 27.57 -16.15
N GLY A 78 11.83 27.42 -17.42
CA GLY A 78 12.58 27.88 -18.59
C GLY A 78 13.92 27.16 -18.83
N ARG A 79 14.13 26.02 -18.16
CA ARG A 79 15.25 25.10 -18.37
C ARG A 79 14.76 23.91 -19.19
N PRO A 80 15.56 23.38 -20.12
CA PRO A 80 15.24 22.10 -20.74
C PRO A 80 15.30 20.98 -19.70
N PHE A 81 14.41 20.00 -19.80
CA PHE A 81 14.32 18.92 -18.81
C PHE A 81 14.02 17.56 -19.43
N VAL A 82 14.35 16.49 -18.71
CA VAL A 82 14.03 15.10 -19.06
C VAL A 82 12.91 14.61 -18.15
N ILE A 83 11.92 13.92 -18.71
CA ILE A 83 11.03 13.07 -17.90
C ILE A 83 11.67 11.69 -17.83
N LEU A 84 11.98 11.22 -16.63
CA LEU A 84 12.69 9.97 -16.36
C LEU A 84 11.77 8.99 -15.64
N PHE A 85 11.71 7.75 -16.15
CA PHE A 85 11.22 6.60 -15.39
C PHE A 85 12.35 5.56 -15.27
N ILE A 86 12.49 4.96 -14.08
CA ILE A 86 13.56 3.99 -13.79
C ILE A 86 12.93 2.65 -13.41
N TYR A 87 13.36 1.58 -14.08
CA TYR A 87 13.12 0.20 -13.65
C TYR A 87 14.22 -0.18 -12.65
N GLU A 88 13.93 -0.04 -11.37
CA GLU A 88 14.91 -0.17 -10.27
C GLU A 88 15.02 -1.62 -9.78
N PRO A 89 16.20 -2.28 -9.82
CA PRO A 89 16.37 -3.68 -9.39
C PRO A 89 15.86 -3.96 -7.98
N ASP A 90 16.18 -3.08 -7.02
CA ASP A 90 15.71 -3.15 -5.63
C ASP A 90 14.16 -3.21 -5.49
N GLN A 91 13.43 -2.55 -6.41
CA GLN A 91 11.97 -2.54 -6.41
C GLN A 91 11.39 -3.75 -7.18
N LEU A 92 12.07 -4.17 -8.26
CA LEU A 92 11.69 -5.34 -9.06
C LEU A 92 11.82 -6.65 -8.27
N ALA A 93 12.88 -6.78 -7.46
CA ALA A 93 13.14 -7.92 -6.60
C ALA A 93 12.24 -7.97 -5.34
N HIS A 94 11.48 -6.92 -5.04
CA HIS A 94 10.64 -6.88 -3.83
C HIS A 94 9.45 -7.85 -3.94
N GLU A 95 9.12 -8.54 -2.83
CA GLU A 95 8.14 -9.63 -2.82
C GLU A 95 6.71 -9.25 -3.26
N SER A 96 6.39 -7.96 -3.29
CA SER A 96 5.13 -7.41 -3.77
C SER A 96 5.00 -7.36 -5.30
N THR A 97 6.10 -7.49 -6.04
CA THR A 97 6.15 -7.18 -7.47
C THR A 97 5.59 -8.33 -8.33
N HIS A 98 4.86 -7.95 -9.38
CA HIS A 98 4.22 -8.86 -10.32
C HIS A 98 4.21 -8.18 -11.71
N GLY A 99 4.33 -8.95 -12.78
CA GLY A 99 4.44 -8.42 -14.15
C GLY A 99 3.25 -7.57 -14.58
N SER A 100 2.07 -7.84 -14.03
CA SER A 100 0.88 -6.98 -14.21
C SER A 100 1.01 -5.57 -13.65
N HIS A 101 1.88 -5.33 -12.65
CA HIS A 101 2.19 -3.98 -12.19
C HIS A 101 3.03 -3.24 -13.23
N ILE A 102 4.07 -3.89 -13.73
CA ILE A 102 4.97 -3.37 -14.78
C ILE A 102 4.18 -3.08 -16.06
N ALA A 103 3.34 -4.02 -16.50
CA ALA A 103 2.51 -3.84 -17.69
C ALA A 103 1.50 -2.68 -17.56
N PHE A 104 0.88 -2.51 -16.38
CA PHE A 104 -0.02 -1.38 -16.10
C PHE A 104 0.72 -0.03 -16.07
N VAL A 105 1.94 0.00 -15.50
CA VAL A 105 2.82 1.17 -15.50
C VAL A 105 3.28 1.51 -16.92
N ASN A 106 3.69 0.52 -17.71
CA ASN A 106 4.11 0.69 -19.11
C ASN A 106 2.96 1.23 -19.99
N GLU A 107 1.73 0.74 -19.82
CA GLU A 107 0.54 1.32 -20.46
C GLU A 107 0.29 2.77 -20.02
N GLY A 108 0.57 3.09 -18.75
CA GLY A 108 0.55 4.46 -18.23
C GLY A 108 1.59 5.36 -18.89
N LEU A 109 2.83 4.87 -19.02
CA LEU A 109 3.93 5.58 -19.68
C LEU A 109 3.64 5.78 -21.19
N ALA A 110 3.00 4.81 -21.84
CA ALA A 110 2.57 4.90 -23.24
C ALA A 110 1.46 5.95 -23.47
N ASP A 111 0.49 6.07 -22.55
CA ASP A 111 -0.53 7.14 -22.57
C ASP A 111 0.11 8.53 -22.39
N VAL A 112 1.09 8.64 -21.47
CA VAL A 112 1.89 9.85 -21.27
C VAL A 112 2.69 10.20 -22.54
N ASP A 113 3.41 9.24 -23.13
CA ASP A 113 4.19 9.45 -24.37
C ASP A 113 3.30 9.88 -25.53
N SER A 114 2.17 9.21 -25.75
CA SER A 114 1.24 9.53 -26.84
C SER A 114 0.73 10.98 -26.73
N ARG A 115 0.44 11.44 -25.50
CA ARG A 115 -0.05 12.79 -25.24
C ARG A 115 1.05 13.84 -25.27
N LEU A 116 2.27 13.52 -24.83
CA LEU A 116 3.45 14.36 -25.01
C LEU A 116 3.76 14.59 -26.50
N GLN A 117 3.73 13.53 -27.31
CA GLN A 117 3.98 13.60 -28.75
C GLN A 117 2.92 14.46 -29.46
N ALA A 118 1.64 14.31 -29.11
CA ALA A 118 0.55 15.13 -29.63
C ALA A 118 0.69 16.64 -29.29
N LEU A 119 1.23 16.97 -28.11
CA LEU A 119 1.47 18.35 -27.67
C LEU A 119 2.76 19.00 -28.23
N SER A 120 3.70 18.19 -28.71
CA SER A 120 5.08 18.60 -29.02
C SER A 120 5.52 18.38 -30.48
N GLY A 121 4.61 17.91 -31.35
CA GLY A 121 4.99 17.50 -32.71
C GLY A 121 5.95 16.31 -32.72
N ALA A 122 5.71 15.32 -31.86
CA ALA A 122 6.54 14.12 -31.64
C ALA A 122 7.98 14.37 -31.14
N SER A 123 8.29 15.55 -30.58
CA SER A 123 9.61 15.83 -30.00
C SER A 123 9.75 15.44 -28.52
N ALA A 124 8.68 15.52 -27.73
CA ALA A 124 8.67 15.19 -26.31
C ALA A 124 8.29 13.72 -26.04
N CYS A 125 9.03 13.07 -25.15
CA CYS A 125 8.78 11.70 -24.70
C CYS A 125 9.47 11.42 -23.35
N VAL A 126 9.00 10.39 -22.65
CA VAL A 126 9.63 9.83 -21.45
C VAL A 126 10.89 9.09 -21.84
N THR A 127 11.94 9.28 -21.04
CA THR A 127 13.17 8.51 -21.08
C THR A 127 13.09 7.39 -20.04
N THR A 128 13.20 6.14 -20.50
CA THR A 128 13.34 4.97 -19.64
C THR A 128 14.80 4.61 -19.41
N ARG A 129 15.08 4.02 -18.24
CA ARG A 129 16.37 3.42 -17.85
C ARG A 129 16.12 2.20 -16.96
N TYR A 130 17.04 1.24 -16.98
CA TYR A 130 17.11 0.13 -16.02
C TYR A 130 18.39 0.27 -15.19
N GLY A 131 18.37 -0.21 -13.95
CA GLY A 131 19.49 -0.17 -13.01
C GLY A 131 19.24 0.73 -11.81
N GLU A 132 20.24 0.85 -10.94
CA GLU A 132 20.12 1.59 -9.69
C GLU A 132 19.95 3.10 -9.92
N ALA A 133 19.01 3.73 -9.21
CA ALA A 133 18.67 5.14 -9.45
C ALA A 133 19.88 6.08 -9.34
N THR A 134 20.82 5.84 -8.42
CA THR A 134 22.04 6.63 -8.30
C THR A 134 23.03 6.43 -9.46
N GLU A 135 23.07 5.24 -10.08
CA GLU A 135 23.91 4.97 -11.25
C GLU A 135 23.31 5.55 -12.53
N VAL A 136 21.98 5.45 -12.66
CA VAL A 136 21.19 6.09 -13.71
C VAL A 136 21.34 7.61 -13.65
N LEU A 137 21.18 8.23 -12.47
CA LEU A 137 21.39 9.66 -12.27
C LEU A 137 22.85 10.08 -12.50
N SER A 138 23.83 9.27 -12.08
CA SER A 138 25.26 9.49 -12.42
C SER A 138 25.53 9.45 -13.92
N THR A 139 24.81 8.62 -14.66
CA THR A 139 24.95 8.49 -16.11
C THR A 139 24.30 9.68 -16.82
N LEU A 140 23.08 10.04 -16.45
CA LEU A 140 22.38 11.23 -16.96
C LEU A 140 23.15 12.53 -16.66
N HIS A 141 23.73 12.68 -15.46
CA HIS A 141 24.54 13.86 -15.11
C HIS A 141 25.85 13.95 -15.94
N ARG A 142 26.41 12.80 -16.36
CA ARG A 142 27.56 12.75 -17.29
C ARG A 142 27.16 13.01 -18.74
N GLU A 143 26.00 12.51 -19.19
CA GLU A 143 25.42 12.82 -20.50
C GLU A 143 25.12 14.32 -20.62
N ARG A 144 24.56 14.93 -19.57
CA ARG A 144 24.29 16.36 -19.46
C ARG A 144 24.19 16.78 -17.99
N SER A 145 24.97 17.77 -17.57
CA SER A 145 24.97 18.28 -16.19
C SER A 145 23.54 18.52 -15.66
N LEU A 146 23.18 17.74 -14.65
CA LEU A 146 21.90 17.82 -13.94
C LEU A 146 22.00 18.90 -12.88
N VAL A 147 21.06 19.85 -12.88
CA VAL A 147 21.00 20.95 -11.91
C VAL A 147 19.98 20.64 -10.81
N ARG A 148 18.80 20.14 -11.18
CA ARG A 148 17.70 19.84 -10.26
C ARG A 148 17.06 18.50 -10.52
N LEU A 149 16.91 17.70 -9.48
CA LEU A 149 16.01 16.55 -9.47
C LEU A 149 14.64 17.02 -8.95
N LEU A 150 13.58 16.70 -9.67
CA LEU A 150 12.21 17.09 -9.34
C LEU A 150 11.37 15.81 -9.28
N SER A 151 10.72 15.52 -8.16
CA SER A 151 9.85 14.36 -8.04
C SER A 151 8.70 14.61 -7.08
N HIS A 152 7.67 13.77 -7.13
CA HIS A 152 6.76 13.68 -6.00
C HIS A 152 7.39 12.94 -4.81
N GLN A 153 6.91 13.27 -3.62
CA GLN A 153 7.09 12.46 -2.41
C GLN A 153 6.30 11.16 -2.55
N GLU A 154 6.96 10.03 -2.28
CA GLU A 154 6.36 8.69 -2.29
C GLU A 154 6.16 8.18 -0.85
N THR A 155 5.04 7.48 -0.62
CA THR A 155 4.84 6.59 0.52
C THR A 155 4.97 5.15 0.01
N GLY A 156 6.11 4.51 0.27
CA GLY A 156 6.45 3.18 -0.26
C GLY A 156 7.13 2.29 0.79
N HIS A 157 7.70 1.18 0.34
CA HIS A 157 8.36 0.19 1.20
C HIS A 157 9.61 0.73 1.92
N GLY A 158 10.10 -0.02 2.91
CA GLY A 158 11.43 0.23 3.50
C GLY A 158 12.52 0.36 2.43
N VAL A 159 12.47 -0.49 1.39
CA VAL A 159 13.42 -0.47 0.27
C VAL A 159 13.30 0.83 -0.56
N SER A 160 12.10 1.34 -0.84
CA SER A 160 11.94 2.60 -1.59
C SER A 160 12.37 3.82 -0.76
N PHE A 161 12.24 3.75 0.57
CA PHE A 161 12.76 4.77 1.48
C PHE A 161 14.29 4.73 1.58
N GLU A 162 14.90 3.55 1.58
CA GLU A 162 16.37 3.39 1.53
C GLU A 162 16.93 3.90 0.19
N ARG A 163 16.27 3.57 -0.92
CA ARG A 163 16.50 4.12 -2.27
C ARG A 163 16.44 5.65 -2.26
N ASP A 164 15.41 6.26 -1.67
CA ASP A 164 15.33 7.72 -1.50
C ASP A 164 16.50 8.28 -0.67
N ARG A 165 16.94 7.60 0.39
CA ARG A 165 18.13 8.01 1.18
C ARG A 165 19.43 7.93 0.37
N ARG A 166 19.59 6.92 -0.51
CA ARG A 166 20.73 6.82 -1.44
C ARG A 166 20.73 8.01 -2.42
N VAL A 167 19.59 8.29 -3.04
CA VAL A 167 19.42 9.44 -3.97
C VAL A 167 19.67 10.79 -3.27
N ALA A 168 19.17 11.00 -2.05
CA ALA A 168 19.46 12.21 -1.27
C ALA A 168 20.96 12.41 -1.02
N SER A 169 21.71 11.33 -0.78
CA SER A 169 23.16 11.40 -0.61
C SER A 169 23.87 11.72 -1.92
N TRP A 170 23.47 11.06 -3.01
CA TRP A 170 24.00 11.31 -4.35
C TRP A 170 23.79 12.77 -4.79
N CYS A 171 22.59 13.32 -4.59
CA CYS A 171 22.29 14.72 -4.95
C CYS A 171 23.19 15.71 -4.21
N ARG A 172 23.41 15.52 -2.89
CA ARG A 172 24.33 16.37 -2.11
C ARG A 172 25.78 16.27 -2.60
N GLN A 173 26.23 15.06 -2.96
CA GLN A 173 27.59 14.83 -3.46
C GLN A 173 27.85 15.49 -4.83
N HIS A 174 26.84 15.61 -5.68
CA HIS A 174 26.94 16.15 -7.04
C HIS A 174 26.42 17.58 -7.18
N GLY A 175 26.08 18.26 -6.08
CA GLY A 175 25.56 19.63 -6.10
C GLY A 175 24.17 19.78 -6.74
N VAL A 176 23.39 18.70 -6.81
CA VAL A 176 22.05 18.69 -7.43
C VAL A 176 20.99 19.06 -6.39
N GLU A 177 20.16 20.06 -6.70
CA GLU A 177 19.00 20.43 -5.88
C GLU A 177 17.89 19.37 -6.05
N TRP A 178 17.58 18.58 -5.02
CA TRP A 178 16.41 17.69 -5.06
C TRP A 178 15.20 18.35 -4.41
N LEU A 179 14.13 18.57 -5.19
CA LEU A 179 12.86 19.11 -4.72
C LEU A 179 11.77 18.04 -4.78
N GLU A 180 11.32 17.59 -3.61
CA GLU A 180 10.23 16.62 -3.45
C GLU A 180 8.90 17.31 -3.11
N MET A 181 7.93 17.24 -4.02
CA MET A 181 6.60 17.87 -3.87
C MET A 181 5.52 16.87 -3.37
N PRO A 182 4.60 17.25 -2.46
CA PRO A 182 3.54 16.35 -2.00
C PRO A 182 2.57 15.94 -3.13
N GLN A 183 2.44 14.62 -3.37
CA GLN A 183 1.43 14.05 -4.29
C GLN A 183 0.06 13.81 -3.62
N SER A 184 0.05 13.72 -2.29
CA SER A 184 -1.09 13.30 -1.51
C SER A 184 -1.21 14.11 -0.21
N THR A 185 -2.18 13.75 0.62
CA THR A 185 -2.45 14.43 1.90
C THR A 185 -1.58 13.93 3.05
N VAL A 186 -0.60 13.05 2.77
CA VAL A 186 0.40 12.62 3.74
C VAL A 186 1.37 13.76 4.05
N VAL A 187 1.75 13.86 5.33
CA VAL A 187 2.74 14.80 5.89
C VAL A 187 3.91 13.98 6.41
N ARG A 188 5.10 14.17 5.83
CA ARG A 188 6.35 13.56 6.29
C ARG A 188 6.77 14.11 7.66
N GLY A 189 7.47 13.30 8.45
CA GLY A 189 8.06 13.71 9.74
C GLY A 189 7.11 13.80 10.94
N LEU A 190 5.80 13.58 10.78
CA LEU A 190 4.89 13.45 11.93
C LEU A 190 5.23 12.21 12.77
N SER A 191 5.02 12.30 14.09
CA SER A 191 5.19 11.17 15.00
C SER A 191 3.83 10.69 15.55
N PRO A 192 3.58 9.38 15.69
CA PRO A 192 2.42 8.86 16.41
C PRO A 192 2.46 9.12 17.93
N SER A 193 3.61 9.56 18.48
CA SER A 193 3.76 9.99 19.88
C SER A 193 3.36 11.45 20.10
N ASP A 194 3.30 12.26 19.04
CA ASP A 194 2.73 13.60 19.08
C ASP A 194 1.20 13.48 18.97
N GLY A 195 0.49 13.78 20.06
CA GLY A 195 -0.97 13.72 20.10
C GLY A 195 -1.67 14.62 19.08
N THR A 196 -0.98 15.61 18.51
CA THR A 196 -1.54 16.54 17.52
C THR A 196 -1.50 16.04 16.07
N TRP A 197 -0.79 14.93 15.77
CA TRP A 197 -0.53 14.49 14.39
C TRP A 197 -1.79 14.39 13.52
N ASN A 198 -2.92 13.97 14.10
CA ASN A 198 -4.18 13.78 13.39
C ASN A 198 -4.87 15.13 13.08
N ALA A 199 -4.69 16.14 13.94
CA ALA A 199 -5.14 17.51 13.66
C ALA A 199 -4.31 18.15 12.55
N VAL A 200 -2.97 18.01 12.61
CA VAL A 200 -2.06 18.50 11.56
C VAL A 200 -2.35 17.84 10.21
N TRP A 201 -2.54 16.52 10.19
CA TRP A 201 -2.91 15.77 8.98
C TRP A 201 -4.29 16.20 8.41
N ARG A 202 -5.29 16.47 9.26
CA ARG A 202 -6.59 16.99 8.81
C ARG A 202 -6.49 18.40 8.22
N ALA A 203 -5.75 19.30 8.85
CA ALA A 203 -5.50 20.63 8.30
C ALA A 203 -4.77 20.57 6.94
N ASN A 204 -3.80 19.65 6.79
CA ASN A 204 -3.14 19.40 5.50
C ASN A 204 -4.11 18.83 4.45
N LEU A 205 -4.98 17.89 4.82
CA LEU A 205 -6.04 17.35 3.95
C LEU A 205 -7.01 18.44 3.47
N GLU A 206 -7.32 19.42 4.31
CA GLU A 206 -8.19 20.54 3.94
C GLU A 206 -7.46 21.55 3.02
N SER A 207 -6.22 21.92 3.36
CA SER A 207 -5.37 22.80 2.54
C SER A 207 -5.10 22.22 1.15
N PHE A 208 -4.60 20.98 1.08
CA PHE A 208 -4.35 20.25 -0.17
C PHE A 208 -5.59 20.12 -1.07
N MET A 209 -6.79 20.24 -0.49
CA MET A 209 -8.06 20.15 -1.20
C MET A 209 -8.75 21.50 -1.47
N SER A 210 -8.24 22.61 -0.92
CA SER A 210 -8.68 23.97 -1.25
C SER A 210 -7.90 24.53 -2.44
N GLU A 211 -6.61 24.21 -2.51
CA GLU A 211 -5.74 24.55 -3.64
C GLU A 211 -6.30 24.05 -5.00
N PRO A 212 -6.18 24.85 -6.07
CA PRO A 212 -6.31 24.32 -7.42
C PRO A 212 -5.15 23.35 -7.74
N PRO A 213 -5.34 22.39 -8.65
CA PRO A 213 -4.23 21.80 -9.39
C PRO A 213 -3.32 22.90 -9.98
N PRO A 214 -1.99 22.79 -9.89
CA PRO A 214 -1.12 23.78 -10.51
C PRO A 214 -1.35 23.74 -12.03
N ALA A 215 -1.46 24.91 -12.65
CA ALA A 215 -1.46 25.02 -14.10
C ALA A 215 -0.15 24.44 -14.63
N ASN A 216 -0.20 23.30 -15.31
CA ASN A 216 0.98 22.62 -15.84
C ASN A 216 1.29 23.17 -17.25
N PRO A 217 2.36 23.97 -17.45
CA PRO A 217 2.64 24.56 -18.75
C PRO A 217 2.94 23.53 -19.84
N MET A 218 3.32 22.30 -19.45
CA MET A 218 3.48 21.16 -20.36
C MET A 218 2.23 20.81 -21.17
N LEU A 219 1.04 21.15 -20.67
CA LEU A 219 -0.22 20.96 -21.39
C LEU A 219 -0.44 22.03 -22.48
N THR A 220 0.59 22.83 -22.77
CA THR A 220 0.67 23.77 -23.90
C THR A 220 1.90 23.44 -24.74
N PRO A 221 1.90 23.68 -26.07
CA PRO A 221 3.06 23.38 -26.91
C PRO A 221 4.37 24.03 -26.44
N PRO A 222 4.43 25.31 -26.01
CA PRO A 222 5.69 25.90 -25.51
C PRO A 222 6.26 25.24 -24.23
N GLY A 223 5.42 24.59 -23.42
CA GLY A 223 5.89 23.77 -22.29
C GLY A 223 6.37 22.40 -22.73
N ALA A 224 5.67 21.77 -23.68
CA ALA A 224 6.04 20.46 -24.21
C ALA A 224 7.38 20.48 -24.99
N HIS A 225 7.67 21.56 -25.74
CA HIS A 225 8.95 21.74 -26.44
C HIS A 225 10.17 21.98 -25.53
N GLN A 226 9.98 22.15 -24.21
CA GLN A 226 11.10 22.19 -23.24
C GLN A 226 11.55 20.79 -22.80
N VAL A 227 10.76 19.75 -23.09
CA VAL A 227 11.16 18.36 -22.87
C VAL A 227 12.25 18.01 -23.88
N LEU A 228 13.38 17.51 -23.40
CA LEU A 228 14.42 16.97 -24.26
C LEU A 228 13.92 15.67 -24.91
N GLN A 229 14.18 15.52 -26.21
CA GLN A 229 14.08 14.22 -26.89
C GLN A 229 14.82 13.15 -26.08
N ARG A 230 14.32 11.90 -26.11
CA ARG A 230 14.92 10.74 -25.41
C ARG A 230 16.45 10.80 -25.46
N LEU A 231 17.06 10.95 -24.30
CA LEU A 231 18.49 10.66 -24.15
C LEU A 231 18.62 9.14 -24.25
N VAL A 232 18.84 8.62 -25.46
CA VAL A 232 18.84 7.18 -25.74
C VAL A 232 20.12 6.55 -25.17
N GLN A 233 19.95 5.60 -24.25
CA GLN A 233 21.02 4.69 -23.87
C GLN A 233 21.28 3.74 -25.04
N ALA A 234 22.55 3.50 -25.39
CA ALA A 234 22.91 2.53 -26.41
C ALA A 234 22.48 1.11 -25.96
N GLY A 235 21.30 0.67 -26.40
CA GLY A 235 20.70 -0.60 -25.97
C GLY A 235 19.25 -0.84 -26.42
N GLY A 236 18.41 0.20 -26.56
CA GLY A 236 17.03 -0.04 -27.02
C GLY A 236 16.11 1.18 -27.09
N VAL A 237 14.91 0.95 -27.65
CA VAL A 237 13.81 1.91 -27.76
C VAL A 237 12.49 1.28 -27.28
N GLY A 238 11.96 1.72 -26.14
CA GLY A 238 10.65 1.28 -25.66
C GLY A 238 10.52 1.20 -24.13
N PHE A 239 9.51 0.44 -23.72
CA PHE A 239 9.24 0.06 -22.33
C PHE A 239 9.63 -1.41 -22.16
N LEU A 240 10.33 -1.73 -21.07
CA LEU A 240 10.80 -3.10 -20.81
C LEU A 240 9.66 -3.93 -20.17
N GLY A 241 9.45 -5.14 -20.66
CA GLY A 241 8.54 -6.11 -20.08
C GLY A 241 9.10 -6.73 -18.80
N ALA A 242 8.25 -7.42 -18.04
CA ALA A 242 8.68 -8.06 -16.80
C ALA A 242 9.68 -9.21 -17.02
N GLU A 243 9.64 -9.86 -18.19
CA GLU A 243 10.61 -10.88 -18.59
C GLU A 243 11.97 -10.25 -18.97
N ASP A 244 11.97 -9.07 -19.62
CA ASP A 244 13.18 -8.26 -19.91
C ASP A 244 13.83 -7.66 -18.65
N LEU A 245 13.10 -7.66 -17.52
CA LEU A 245 13.47 -7.06 -16.23
C LEU A 245 13.78 -8.12 -15.16
N GLU A 246 14.01 -9.37 -15.57
CA GLU A 246 14.39 -10.50 -14.72
C GLU A 246 13.44 -10.78 -13.53
N VAL A 247 12.16 -10.39 -13.64
CA VAL A 247 11.15 -10.69 -12.61
C VAL A 247 11.00 -12.20 -12.49
N ALA A 248 10.96 -12.70 -11.25
CA ALA A 248 10.91 -14.13 -10.96
C ALA A 248 9.82 -14.85 -11.80
N PRO A 249 10.13 -15.94 -12.55
CA PRO A 249 9.23 -16.51 -13.56
C PRO A 249 7.79 -16.83 -13.14
N PRO A 250 7.47 -17.25 -11.89
CA PRO A 250 6.09 -17.41 -11.43
C PRO A 250 5.26 -16.12 -11.43
N TYR A 251 5.90 -14.95 -11.43
CA TYR A 251 5.29 -13.64 -11.28
C TYR A 251 5.55 -12.69 -12.47
N ALA A 252 6.40 -13.08 -13.44
CA ALA A 252 6.70 -12.26 -14.62
C ALA A 252 5.50 -12.06 -15.55
N LYS A 253 4.54 -13.01 -15.58
CA LYS A 253 3.44 -13.00 -16.55
C LYS A 253 2.34 -12.01 -16.20
N ASP A 254 1.76 -11.39 -17.23
CA ASP A 254 0.63 -10.49 -17.06
C ASP A 254 -0.70 -11.25 -16.83
N ARG A 255 -1.67 -10.58 -16.18
CA ARG A 255 -2.98 -11.13 -15.82
C ARG A 255 -4.00 -10.86 -16.93
N ALA A 256 -4.50 -11.92 -17.55
CA ALA A 256 -5.34 -11.85 -18.76
C ALA A 256 -6.55 -10.89 -18.69
N HIS A 257 -7.20 -10.72 -17.52
CA HIS A 257 -8.41 -9.92 -17.36
C HIS A 257 -8.23 -8.71 -16.43
N ARG A 258 -7.01 -8.15 -16.34
CA ARG A 258 -6.76 -6.94 -15.53
C ARG A 258 -7.32 -5.65 -16.16
N GLN A 259 -7.38 -4.59 -15.37
CA GLN A 259 -7.54 -3.23 -15.92
C GLN A 259 -6.26 -2.78 -16.63
N GLN A 260 -6.41 -1.95 -17.67
CA GLN A 260 -5.29 -1.32 -18.38
C GLN A 260 -4.98 0.08 -17.84
N GLY A 261 -3.72 0.50 -17.93
CA GLY A 261 -3.20 1.78 -17.43
C GLY A 261 -3.52 2.98 -18.33
N GLY A 262 -3.03 4.15 -17.92
CA GLY A 262 -3.21 5.43 -18.61
C GLY A 262 -4.07 6.44 -17.84
N GLU A 263 -3.72 7.72 -17.93
CA GLU A 263 -4.51 8.82 -17.35
C GLU A 263 -5.82 9.00 -18.12
N THR A 264 -5.79 8.87 -19.46
CA THR A 264 -7.00 8.93 -20.30
C THR A 264 -8.07 7.94 -19.80
N ARG A 265 -7.70 6.66 -19.62
CA ARG A 265 -8.62 5.62 -19.13
C ARG A 265 -9.07 5.84 -17.68
N ALA A 266 -8.21 6.44 -16.85
CA ALA A 266 -8.59 6.82 -15.49
C ALA A 266 -9.69 7.91 -15.49
N MET A 267 -9.58 8.88 -16.39
CA MET A 267 -10.54 9.98 -16.54
C MET A 267 -11.86 9.51 -17.17
N ASP A 268 -11.82 8.64 -18.19
CA ASP A 268 -13.03 8.00 -18.75
C ASP A 268 -13.80 7.22 -17.68
N LEU A 269 -13.07 6.46 -16.85
CA LEU A 269 -13.66 5.65 -15.79
C LEU A 269 -14.24 6.50 -14.64
N LEU A 270 -13.60 7.64 -14.34
CA LEU A 270 -14.10 8.66 -13.42
C LEU A 270 -15.39 9.31 -13.93
N ALA A 271 -15.41 9.70 -15.21
CA ALA A 271 -16.60 10.27 -15.86
C ALA A 271 -17.75 9.26 -15.90
N SER A 272 -17.49 8.02 -16.29
CA SER A 272 -18.43 6.90 -16.22
C SER A 272 -18.98 6.69 -14.80
N PHE A 273 -18.12 6.76 -13.79
CA PHE A 273 -18.54 6.61 -12.40
C PHE A 273 -19.46 7.75 -11.96
N LEU A 274 -19.01 9.01 -12.08
CA LEU A 274 -19.74 10.18 -11.58
C LEU A 274 -20.98 10.52 -12.42
N GLY A 275 -20.98 10.21 -13.71
CA GLY A 275 -22.12 10.40 -14.60
C GLY A 275 -23.21 9.35 -14.41
N LEU A 276 -22.85 8.06 -14.37
CA LEU A 276 -23.81 6.95 -14.52
C LEU A 276 -23.86 5.97 -13.33
N ARG A 277 -22.71 5.59 -12.77
CA ARG A 277 -22.62 4.38 -11.91
C ARG A 277 -22.70 4.67 -10.40
N ALA A 278 -22.29 5.86 -9.97
CA ALA A 278 -22.07 6.16 -8.55
C ALA A 278 -23.34 6.07 -7.69
N GLU A 279 -24.56 6.22 -8.22
CA GLU A 279 -25.79 6.07 -7.43
C GLU A 279 -25.85 4.76 -6.62
N ARG A 280 -25.42 3.65 -7.25
CA ARG A 280 -25.51 2.30 -6.68
C ARG A 280 -24.36 1.98 -5.70
N TYR A 281 -23.35 2.85 -5.62
CA TYR A 281 -22.12 2.62 -4.85
C TYR A 281 -22.36 2.22 -3.39
N SER A 282 -23.28 2.89 -2.67
CA SER A 282 -23.52 2.59 -1.25
C SER A 282 -24.13 1.20 -1.00
N GLY A 283 -24.81 0.61 -1.98
CA GLY A 283 -25.36 -0.74 -1.90
C GLY A 283 -24.39 -1.79 -2.43
N GLY A 284 -24.00 -1.66 -3.71
CA GLY A 284 -23.29 -2.70 -4.44
C GLY A 284 -21.81 -2.87 -4.11
N ILE A 285 -21.23 -2.08 -3.20
CA ILE A 285 -19.83 -2.23 -2.78
C ILE A 285 -19.54 -3.55 -2.03
N SER A 286 -20.54 -4.20 -1.44
CA SER A 286 -20.34 -5.39 -0.61
C SER A 286 -20.33 -6.71 -1.38
N SER A 287 -21.19 -6.87 -2.39
CA SER A 287 -21.27 -8.10 -3.19
C SER A 287 -20.11 -8.19 -4.19
N PRO A 288 -19.44 -9.35 -4.34
CA PRO A 288 -18.45 -9.56 -5.39
C PRO A 288 -19.04 -9.52 -6.81
N ASN A 289 -20.35 -9.71 -6.98
CA ASN A 289 -21.03 -9.55 -8.27
C ASN A 289 -21.21 -8.06 -8.63
N GLU A 290 -21.85 -7.30 -7.74
CA GLU A 290 -22.25 -5.91 -8.05
C GLU A 290 -21.07 -4.93 -8.07
N ALA A 291 -20.03 -5.18 -7.26
CA ALA A 291 -18.94 -4.24 -7.05
C ALA A 291 -18.15 -3.89 -8.33
N TRP A 292 -18.16 -4.74 -9.37
CA TRP A 292 -17.54 -4.45 -10.67
C TRP A 292 -18.16 -3.22 -11.34
N THR A 293 -19.48 -3.05 -11.22
CA THR A 293 -20.21 -1.92 -11.80
C THR A 293 -20.46 -0.80 -10.78
N ALA A 294 -20.70 -1.15 -9.51
CA ALA A 294 -21.06 -0.20 -8.45
C ALA A 294 -19.86 0.53 -7.82
N CYS A 295 -18.65 -0.06 -7.78
CA CYS A 295 -17.45 0.64 -7.31
C CYS A 295 -16.84 1.51 -8.40
N SER A 296 -16.07 2.55 -8.02
CA SER A 296 -15.43 3.44 -8.99
C SER A 296 -14.47 2.73 -9.94
N ARG A 297 -13.81 1.65 -9.48
CA ARG A 297 -12.71 0.93 -10.15
C ARG A 297 -11.46 1.80 -10.41
N LEU A 298 -11.35 2.93 -9.72
CA LEU A 298 -10.23 3.88 -9.84
C LEU A 298 -8.98 3.49 -9.01
N SER A 299 -9.04 2.44 -8.19
CA SER A 299 -7.97 2.11 -7.25
C SER A 299 -6.61 1.80 -7.89
N PRO A 300 -6.49 1.12 -9.06
CA PRO A 300 -5.19 0.93 -9.72
C PRO A 300 -4.55 2.25 -10.18
N TYR A 301 -5.34 3.10 -10.86
CA TYR A 301 -4.90 4.42 -11.32
C TYR A 301 -4.53 5.38 -10.18
N LEU A 302 -5.12 5.18 -8.99
CA LEU A 302 -4.79 5.91 -7.77
C LEU A 302 -3.59 5.32 -7.01
N ALA A 303 -3.13 4.11 -7.35
CA ALA A 303 -1.94 3.46 -6.76
C ALA A 303 -0.68 3.72 -7.59
N TRP A 304 -0.79 3.68 -8.93
CA TRP A 304 0.29 4.02 -9.87
C TRP A 304 0.26 5.48 -10.34
N GLY A 305 -0.72 6.25 -9.84
CA GLY A 305 -0.78 7.70 -9.95
C GLY A 305 -1.14 8.25 -11.33
N ASN A 306 -1.76 7.44 -12.18
CA ASN A 306 -2.35 7.88 -13.46
C ASN A 306 -3.49 8.88 -13.29
N VAL A 307 -4.08 9.01 -12.10
CA VAL A 307 -4.97 10.12 -11.76
C VAL A 307 -4.66 10.61 -10.36
N SER A 308 -4.69 11.93 -10.15
CA SER A 308 -4.43 12.50 -8.84
C SER A 308 -5.62 12.34 -7.88
N LEU A 309 -5.30 12.25 -6.59
CA LEU A 309 -6.30 12.25 -5.51
C LEU A 309 -7.15 13.54 -5.53
N ARG A 310 -6.50 14.69 -5.75
CA ARG A 310 -7.12 16.03 -5.80
C ARG A 310 -8.16 16.13 -6.92
N THR A 311 -7.82 15.63 -8.12
CA THR A 311 -8.72 15.61 -9.29
C THR A 311 -9.99 14.78 -9.03
N VAL A 312 -9.83 13.53 -8.58
CA VAL A 312 -10.97 12.65 -8.28
C VAL A 312 -11.86 13.23 -7.19
N MET A 313 -11.27 13.77 -6.12
CA MET A 313 -12.02 14.37 -5.01
C MET A 313 -12.74 15.67 -5.41
N ARG A 314 -12.13 16.53 -6.24
CA ARG A 314 -12.77 17.75 -6.76
C ARG A 314 -13.97 17.44 -7.64
N ALA A 315 -13.81 16.58 -8.66
CA ALA A 315 -14.90 16.16 -9.54
C ALA A 315 -16.05 15.49 -8.76
N THR A 316 -15.72 14.70 -7.73
CA THR A 316 -16.72 14.08 -6.84
C THR A 316 -17.48 15.13 -6.01
N ARG A 317 -16.78 16.12 -5.43
CA ARG A 317 -17.39 17.23 -4.68
C ARG A 317 -18.31 18.08 -5.57
N GLU A 318 -17.87 18.40 -6.78
CA GLU A 318 -18.66 19.14 -7.77
C GLU A 318 -19.96 18.40 -8.13
N ARG A 319 -19.87 17.12 -8.52
CA ARG A 319 -21.04 16.27 -8.78
C ARG A 319 -21.95 16.15 -7.56
N ARG A 320 -21.40 16.22 -6.34
CA ARG A 320 -22.14 16.14 -5.07
C ARG A 320 -22.97 17.40 -4.75
N LEU A 321 -22.64 18.58 -5.30
CA LEU A 321 -23.42 19.80 -5.09
C LEU A 321 -24.83 19.69 -5.69
N GLY A 322 -24.94 19.17 -6.92
CA GLY A 322 -26.23 18.92 -7.59
C GLY A 322 -26.95 17.64 -7.14
N ALA A 323 -26.23 16.67 -6.57
CA ALA A 323 -26.78 15.37 -6.19
C ALA A 323 -27.79 15.44 -5.03
N ARG A 324 -28.82 14.58 -5.08
CA ARG A 324 -29.85 14.39 -4.03
C ARG A 324 -30.10 12.89 -3.80
N GLY A 325 -30.85 12.54 -2.75
CA GLY A 325 -31.29 11.16 -2.51
C GLY A 325 -30.15 10.11 -2.48
N LYS A 326 -30.31 9.01 -3.22
CA LYS A 326 -29.31 7.93 -3.33
C LYS A 326 -27.96 8.42 -3.86
N TRP A 327 -27.97 9.26 -4.90
CA TRP A 327 -26.75 9.88 -5.45
C TRP A 327 -25.95 10.63 -4.39
N ALA A 328 -26.60 11.48 -3.58
CA ALA A 328 -25.93 12.23 -2.53
C ALA A 328 -25.26 11.30 -1.50
N ARG A 329 -26.01 10.34 -0.94
CA ARG A 329 -25.49 9.38 0.06
C ARG A 329 -24.33 8.54 -0.49
N SER A 330 -24.41 8.10 -1.74
CA SER A 330 -23.36 7.31 -2.38
C SER A 330 -22.09 8.12 -2.65
N LEU A 331 -22.21 9.37 -3.11
CA LEU A 331 -21.06 10.26 -3.31
C LEU A 331 -20.40 10.64 -1.97
N ASP A 332 -21.18 10.87 -0.90
CA ASP A 332 -20.64 11.08 0.45
C ASP A 332 -19.92 9.83 0.98
N ALA A 333 -20.50 8.65 0.76
CA ALA A 333 -19.88 7.37 1.13
C ALA A 333 -18.59 7.07 0.34
N PHE A 334 -18.46 7.61 -0.89
CA PHE A 334 -17.25 7.54 -1.71
C PHE A 334 -16.19 8.55 -1.24
N LEU A 335 -16.57 9.82 -1.00
CA LEU A 335 -15.69 10.87 -0.48
C LEU A 335 -15.01 10.44 0.83
N LYS A 336 -15.76 9.82 1.76
CA LYS A 336 -15.22 9.30 3.02
C LYS A 336 -14.09 8.28 2.83
N ARG A 337 -14.00 7.57 1.70
CA ARG A 337 -12.91 6.61 1.44
C ARG A 337 -11.58 7.28 1.15
N PHE A 338 -11.56 8.52 0.66
CA PHE A 338 -10.31 9.25 0.46
C PHE A 338 -9.71 9.75 1.77
N THR A 339 -10.56 10.19 2.71
CA THR A 339 -10.16 10.41 4.11
C THR A 339 -9.55 9.14 4.70
N TRP A 340 -10.15 7.97 4.45
CA TRP A 340 -9.60 6.68 4.89
C TRP A 340 -8.27 6.33 4.19
N ARG A 341 -8.14 6.57 2.87
CA ARG A 341 -6.87 6.38 2.12
C ARG A 341 -5.75 7.18 2.78
N GLY A 342 -5.91 8.50 2.89
CA GLY A 342 -4.90 9.40 3.45
C GLY A 342 -4.55 9.05 4.90
N HIS A 343 -5.53 8.74 5.74
CA HIS A 343 -5.31 8.35 7.14
C HIS A 343 -4.56 7.02 7.28
N ASN A 344 -4.81 6.05 6.40
CA ASN A 344 -4.03 4.79 6.38
C ASN A 344 -2.60 5.05 5.93
N CYS A 345 -2.41 5.78 4.82
CA CYS A 345 -1.09 6.11 4.30
C CYS A 345 -0.26 6.92 5.31
N GLN A 346 -0.86 7.91 5.98
CA GLN A 346 -0.22 8.66 7.06
C GLN A 346 0.20 7.75 8.22
N ARG A 347 -0.66 6.81 8.65
CA ARG A 347 -0.32 5.87 9.72
C ARG A 347 0.80 4.89 9.34
N PHE A 348 1.01 4.64 8.05
CA PHE A 348 2.11 3.83 7.54
C PHE A 348 3.39 4.67 7.35
N GLU A 349 3.30 5.90 6.82
CA GLU A 349 4.43 6.84 6.71
C GLU A 349 5.15 7.03 8.06
N MET A 350 4.37 7.23 9.12
CA MET A 350 4.88 7.38 10.49
C MET A 350 5.40 6.07 11.13
N ARG A 351 5.20 4.91 10.48
CA ARG A 351 5.51 3.55 10.99
C ARG A 351 5.78 2.57 9.84
N CYS A 352 6.73 2.86 8.95
CA CYS A 352 7.00 2.02 7.76
C CYS A 352 7.35 0.56 8.13
N TRP A 353 7.94 0.35 9.31
CA TRP A 353 8.19 -0.96 9.93
C TRP A 353 6.93 -1.85 10.11
N MET A 354 5.73 -1.29 9.97
CA MET A 354 4.45 -2.02 9.92
C MET A 354 4.42 -3.08 8.80
N GLU A 355 5.25 -2.95 7.75
CA GLU A 355 5.38 -4.01 6.74
C GLU A 355 5.99 -5.31 7.32
N ARG A 356 6.68 -5.26 8.47
CA ARG A 356 7.41 -6.39 9.08
C ARG A 356 6.93 -6.74 10.49
N ARG A 357 6.50 -5.76 11.28
CA ARG A 357 6.14 -5.93 12.71
C ARG A 357 4.69 -5.62 13.03
N SER A 358 4.09 -6.38 13.96
CA SER A 358 2.71 -6.17 14.42
C SER A 358 2.56 -4.84 15.15
N LEU A 359 1.47 -4.12 14.88
CA LEU A 359 1.18 -2.82 15.53
C LEU A 359 0.94 -2.89 17.04
N CYS A 360 0.57 -4.06 17.55
CA CYS A 360 0.54 -4.38 18.97
C CYS A 360 1.68 -5.34 19.31
N GLU A 361 2.71 -4.85 20.00
CA GLU A 361 3.93 -5.61 20.32
C GLU A 361 3.68 -6.81 21.23
N ALA A 362 2.62 -6.77 22.04
CA ALA A 362 2.15 -7.91 22.84
C ALA A 362 1.71 -9.11 21.97
N TRP A 363 1.38 -8.90 20.69
CA TRP A 363 1.06 -9.97 19.74
C TRP A 363 2.26 -10.47 18.93
N GLU A 364 3.41 -9.80 19.00
CA GLU A 364 4.60 -10.17 18.21
C GLU A 364 5.22 -11.47 18.72
N HIS A 365 5.50 -11.51 20.02
CA HIS A 365 5.98 -12.67 20.78
C HIS A 365 5.05 -13.90 20.75
N LEU A 366 3.82 -13.75 20.23
CA LEU A 366 2.88 -14.86 20.02
C LEU A 366 3.02 -15.53 18.65
N ARG A 367 3.73 -14.91 17.71
CA ARG A 367 3.95 -15.38 16.33
C ARG A 367 5.38 -15.84 16.10
N GLU A 368 6.33 -15.38 16.91
CA GLU A 368 7.70 -15.89 16.93
C GLU A 368 7.73 -17.40 17.20
N GLY A 369 8.05 -18.17 16.15
CA GLY A 369 8.20 -19.63 16.20
C GLY A 369 6.92 -20.48 16.22
N ARG A 370 5.71 -19.91 16.14
CA ARG A 370 4.44 -20.68 16.16
C ARG A 370 3.32 -20.06 15.32
N THR A 371 2.87 -20.78 14.29
CA THR A 371 1.59 -20.53 13.59
C THR A 371 0.38 -21.09 14.32
N VAL A 372 0.53 -22.13 15.13
CA VAL A 372 -0.53 -22.67 16.03
C VAL A 372 -0.78 -21.75 17.24
N MET A 373 -1.00 -20.47 16.96
CA MET A 373 -1.29 -19.39 17.90
C MET A 373 -2.69 -19.53 18.55
N TYR A 374 -3.64 -20.19 17.87
CA TYR A 374 -5.06 -20.01 18.15
C TYR A 374 -5.78 -21.16 18.86
N GLY A 375 -5.16 -22.33 19.03
CA GLY A 375 -5.77 -23.44 19.75
C GLY A 375 -5.09 -24.78 19.50
N ASP A 376 -5.84 -25.87 19.68
CA ASP A 376 -5.38 -27.24 19.47
C ASP A 376 -4.98 -27.49 18.00
N PRO A 377 -3.72 -27.87 17.71
CA PRO A 377 -3.25 -28.16 16.35
C PRO A 377 -4.09 -29.21 15.60
N SER A 378 -4.72 -30.16 16.30
CA SER A 378 -5.57 -31.20 15.68
C SER A 378 -6.82 -30.64 14.99
N LEU A 379 -7.19 -29.37 15.25
CA LEU A 379 -8.26 -28.68 14.52
C LEU A 379 -7.88 -28.30 13.07
N LEU A 380 -6.59 -28.39 12.72
CA LEU A 380 -6.05 -28.17 11.37
C LEU A 380 -5.90 -29.49 10.57
N GLY A 381 -6.23 -30.63 11.18
CA GLY A 381 -5.95 -31.96 10.63
C GLY A 381 -4.45 -32.20 10.42
N ASP A 382 -4.13 -33.13 9.53
CA ASP A 382 -2.74 -33.51 9.22
C ASP A 382 -2.01 -32.51 8.30
N SER A 383 -2.65 -31.37 7.97
CA SER A 383 -2.09 -30.39 7.03
C SER A 383 -0.88 -29.66 7.61
N THR A 384 0.16 -29.50 6.80
CA THR A 384 1.27 -28.59 7.12
C THR A 384 0.87 -27.13 6.89
N GLU A 385 1.64 -26.20 7.47
CA GLU A 385 1.48 -24.77 7.20
C GLU A 385 1.67 -24.43 5.72
N ALA A 386 2.66 -25.04 5.07
CA ALA A 386 2.97 -24.82 3.65
C ALA A 386 1.80 -25.26 2.74
N GLU A 387 1.16 -26.40 3.04
CA GLU A 387 -0.03 -26.86 2.30
C GLU A 387 -1.24 -25.95 2.54
N ARG A 388 -1.45 -25.45 3.76
CA ARG A 388 -2.52 -24.47 4.02
C ARG A 388 -2.26 -23.14 3.32
N LEU A 389 -1.01 -22.69 3.24
CA LEU A 389 -0.64 -21.49 2.50
C LEU A 389 -0.86 -21.70 1.00
N ALA A 390 -0.33 -22.78 0.41
CA ALA A 390 -0.52 -23.09 -1.01
C ALA A 390 -2.01 -23.21 -1.38
N ALA A 391 -2.81 -23.94 -0.59
CA ALA A 391 -4.24 -24.07 -0.81
C ALA A 391 -4.98 -22.71 -0.72
N PHE A 392 -4.52 -21.78 0.12
CA PHE A 392 -5.03 -20.41 0.16
C PHE A 392 -4.61 -19.60 -1.08
N GLU A 393 -3.33 -19.61 -1.44
CA GLU A 393 -2.75 -18.87 -2.58
C GLU A 393 -3.33 -19.30 -3.93
N GLU A 394 -3.66 -20.58 -4.09
CA GLU A 394 -4.21 -21.15 -5.33
C GLU A 394 -5.75 -21.13 -5.38
N GLY A 395 -6.43 -20.87 -4.25
CA GLY A 395 -7.88 -21.05 -4.13
C GLY A 395 -8.30 -22.52 -4.28
N ARG A 396 -7.72 -23.41 -3.46
CA ARG A 396 -8.05 -24.84 -3.34
C ARG A 396 -8.40 -25.25 -1.90
N THR A 397 -9.03 -24.34 -1.15
CA THR A 397 -9.34 -24.50 0.28
C THR A 397 -10.57 -25.36 0.58
N GLY A 398 -11.41 -25.63 -0.43
CA GLY A 398 -12.70 -26.31 -0.28
C GLY A 398 -13.81 -25.40 0.25
N TYR A 399 -13.57 -24.09 0.31
CA TYR A 399 -14.55 -23.06 0.64
C TYR A 399 -14.91 -22.21 -0.60
N PRO A 400 -16.07 -22.43 -1.26
CA PRO A 400 -16.32 -21.95 -2.61
C PRO A 400 -16.16 -20.45 -2.83
N LEU A 401 -16.60 -19.61 -1.88
CA LEU A 401 -16.41 -18.16 -1.99
C LEU A 401 -14.95 -17.73 -1.76
N VAL A 402 -14.20 -18.39 -0.88
CA VAL A 402 -12.77 -18.12 -0.65
C VAL A 402 -11.98 -18.44 -1.92
N ASP A 403 -12.21 -19.62 -2.48
CA ASP A 403 -11.54 -20.10 -3.69
C ASP A 403 -11.90 -19.22 -4.91
N ALA A 404 -13.17 -18.88 -5.08
CA ALA A 404 -13.62 -17.94 -6.12
C ALA A 404 -12.95 -16.56 -5.97
N CYS A 405 -12.82 -16.05 -4.74
CA CYS A 405 -12.18 -14.75 -4.49
C CYS A 405 -10.68 -14.77 -4.80
N MET A 406 -9.96 -15.85 -4.50
CA MET A 406 -8.53 -15.93 -4.84
C MET A 406 -8.31 -16.13 -6.34
N ARG A 407 -9.03 -17.07 -6.97
CA ARG A 407 -8.93 -17.30 -8.43
C ARG A 407 -9.32 -16.05 -9.23
N CYS A 408 -10.29 -15.27 -8.75
CA CYS A 408 -10.62 -13.96 -9.30
C CYS A 408 -9.44 -12.97 -9.22
N LEU A 409 -8.72 -12.91 -8.09
CA LEU A 409 -7.52 -12.07 -7.96
C LEU A 409 -6.39 -12.53 -8.90
N LEU A 410 -6.13 -13.84 -9.00
CA LEU A 410 -5.10 -14.39 -9.87
C LEU A 410 -5.32 -14.00 -11.35
N VAL A 411 -6.57 -13.96 -11.82
CA VAL A 411 -6.91 -13.67 -13.23
C VAL A 411 -7.14 -12.17 -13.51
N THR A 412 -7.58 -11.38 -12.54
CA THR A 412 -8.03 -9.98 -12.75
C THR A 412 -7.22 -8.91 -12.00
N GLY A 413 -6.45 -9.30 -10.98
CA GLY A 413 -5.75 -8.39 -10.10
C GLY A 413 -6.64 -7.49 -9.22
N TRP A 414 -7.96 -7.74 -9.13
CA TRP A 414 -8.85 -6.89 -8.33
C TRP A 414 -9.96 -7.65 -7.61
N LEU A 415 -10.25 -7.23 -6.38
CA LEU A 415 -11.37 -7.70 -5.57
C LEU A 415 -11.96 -6.55 -4.76
N ASN A 416 -13.24 -6.62 -4.38
CA ASN A 416 -13.87 -5.58 -3.55
C ASN A 416 -13.44 -5.70 -2.07
N PHE A 417 -13.49 -4.58 -1.34
CA PHE A 417 -12.95 -4.48 0.02
C PHE A 417 -13.49 -5.55 0.98
N ARG A 418 -14.80 -5.85 0.95
CA ARG A 418 -15.41 -6.83 1.86
C ARG A 418 -14.81 -8.23 1.70
N MET A 419 -14.57 -8.66 0.46
CA MET A 419 -14.01 -9.98 0.18
C MET A 419 -12.51 -10.04 0.46
N ARG A 420 -11.75 -8.94 0.26
CA ARG A 420 -10.35 -8.84 0.75
C ARG A 420 -10.28 -9.07 2.27
N CYS A 421 -11.20 -8.47 3.03
CA CYS A 421 -11.27 -8.67 4.48
C CYS A 421 -11.63 -10.12 4.86
N MET A 422 -12.50 -10.77 4.08
CA MET A 422 -12.84 -12.18 4.26
C MET A 422 -11.64 -13.11 4.01
N LEU A 423 -10.84 -12.87 2.97
CA LEU A 423 -9.62 -13.65 2.68
C LEU A 423 -8.62 -13.59 3.83
N VAL A 424 -8.29 -12.39 4.33
CA VAL A 424 -7.38 -12.23 5.49
C VAL A 424 -7.95 -12.91 6.75
N SER A 425 -9.26 -12.79 6.97
CA SER A 425 -9.94 -13.48 8.08
C SER A 425 -9.82 -15.00 7.99
N PHE A 426 -9.95 -15.59 6.80
CA PHE A 426 -9.85 -17.03 6.64
C PHE A 426 -8.42 -17.52 6.88
N ALA A 427 -7.43 -16.89 6.24
CA ALA A 427 -6.03 -17.22 6.43
C ALA A 427 -5.60 -17.13 7.91
N VAL A 428 -5.97 -16.05 8.61
CA VAL A 428 -5.52 -15.84 10.00
C VAL A 428 -6.35 -16.62 11.02
N TYR A 429 -7.68 -16.64 10.93
CA TYR A 429 -8.54 -17.24 11.98
C TYR A 429 -9.07 -18.65 11.67
N ASN A 430 -8.87 -19.17 10.45
CA ASN A 430 -9.28 -20.54 10.10
C ASN A 430 -8.08 -21.42 9.70
N LEU A 431 -7.12 -20.90 8.92
CA LEU A 431 -5.90 -21.62 8.56
C LEU A 431 -4.74 -21.40 9.55
N TRP A 432 -4.89 -20.44 10.46
CA TRP A 432 -3.89 -20.02 11.46
C TRP A 432 -2.51 -19.68 10.85
N LEU A 433 -2.52 -19.01 9.69
CA LEU A 433 -1.33 -18.49 9.02
C LEU A 433 -0.90 -17.16 9.66
N ASP A 434 0.40 -16.84 9.59
CA ASP A 434 0.83 -15.46 9.86
C ASP A 434 0.28 -14.52 8.77
N TRP A 435 -0.11 -13.30 9.15
CA TRP A 435 -0.47 -12.25 8.19
C TRP A 435 0.71 -11.93 7.27
N ARG A 436 1.94 -12.15 7.74
CA ARG A 436 3.19 -12.05 6.97
C ARG A 436 3.26 -13.05 5.82
N ALA A 437 2.94 -14.32 6.07
CA ALA A 437 3.02 -15.38 5.07
C ALA A 437 2.15 -15.07 3.83
N ILE A 438 0.98 -14.47 4.05
CA ILE A 438 0.09 -14.02 2.97
C ILE A 438 0.38 -12.60 2.46
N ALA A 439 1.27 -11.83 3.08
CA ALA A 439 1.44 -10.39 2.81
C ALA A 439 1.97 -10.14 1.38
N GLY A 440 3.07 -10.80 1.02
CA GLY A 440 3.67 -10.71 -0.31
C GLY A 440 2.76 -11.26 -1.40
N HIS A 441 2.15 -12.44 -1.18
CA HIS A 441 1.19 -13.01 -2.14
C HIS A 441 0.02 -12.06 -2.41
N MET A 442 -0.65 -11.57 -1.36
CA MET A 442 -1.78 -10.66 -1.52
C MET A 442 -1.36 -9.34 -2.17
N ALA A 443 -0.13 -8.86 -1.94
CA ALA A 443 0.42 -7.70 -2.65
C ALA A 443 0.57 -7.97 -4.16
N ARG A 444 1.20 -9.08 -4.56
CA ARG A 444 1.32 -9.50 -5.98
C ARG A 444 -0.04 -9.66 -6.66
N CYS A 445 -1.05 -10.09 -5.91
CA CYS A 445 -2.42 -10.29 -6.36
C CYS A 445 -3.27 -9.01 -6.48
N PHE A 446 -2.81 -7.86 -5.98
CA PHE A 446 -3.54 -6.59 -6.10
C PHE A 446 -2.89 -5.65 -7.13
N LEU A 447 -3.54 -5.48 -8.28
CA LEU A 447 -3.16 -4.45 -9.26
C LEU A 447 -3.20 -3.02 -8.66
N ASP A 448 -4.05 -2.84 -7.65
CA ASP A 448 -4.15 -1.62 -6.83
C ASP A 448 -3.38 -1.72 -5.50
N PHE A 449 -2.27 -2.47 -5.49
CA PHE A 449 -1.36 -2.56 -4.37
C PHE A 449 -0.81 -1.17 -3.98
N GLU A 450 -0.88 -0.86 -2.69
CA GLU A 450 -0.44 0.40 -2.11
C GLU A 450 0.04 0.11 -0.69
N PRO A 451 1.36 0.16 -0.38
CA PRO A 451 1.90 -0.22 0.92
C PRO A 451 1.18 0.46 2.09
N GLY A 452 0.92 1.77 1.94
CA GLY A 452 0.21 2.59 2.93
C GLY A 452 -1.27 2.23 3.17
N ILE A 453 -1.87 1.36 2.36
CA ILE A 453 -3.20 0.79 2.59
C ILE A 453 -3.08 -0.71 2.94
N HIS A 454 -2.20 -1.43 2.25
CA HIS A 454 -2.09 -2.89 2.33
C HIS A 454 -1.80 -3.35 3.75
N PHE A 455 -0.68 -2.94 4.33
CA PHE A 455 -0.25 -3.43 5.65
C PHE A 455 -1.18 -2.97 6.77
N SER A 456 -1.68 -1.72 6.70
CA SER A 456 -2.60 -1.19 7.72
C SER A 456 -3.96 -1.88 7.70
N GLN A 457 -4.47 -2.30 6.53
CA GLN A 457 -5.71 -3.07 6.41
C GLN A 457 -5.52 -4.56 6.70
N LEU A 458 -4.38 -5.14 6.27
CA LEU A 458 -3.99 -6.52 6.54
C LEU A 458 -3.89 -6.76 8.05
N GLN A 459 -3.13 -5.94 8.78
CA GLN A 459 -3.05 -6.00 10.23
C GLN A 459 -4.39 -5.70 10.93
N MET A 460 -5.21 -4.79 10.38
CA MET A 460 -6.53 -4.50 10.93
C MET A 460 -7.48 -5.70 10.84
N GLN A 461 -7.47 -6.46 9.74
CA GLN A 461 -8.33 -7.65 9.62
C GLN A 461 -7.74 -8.85 10.37
N ALA A 462 -6.41 -8.99 10.39
CA ALA A 462 -5.68 -10.00 11.19
C ALA A 462 -5.74 -9.76 12.71
N GLY A 463 -6.35 -8.65 13.17
CA GLY A 463 -6.49 -8.31 14.58
C GLY A 463 -5.20 -7.85 15.26
N THR A 464 -4.08 -7.78 14.54
CA THR A 464 -2.75 -7.47 15.08
C THR A 464 -2.56 -6.01 15.48
N THR A 465 -3.58 -5.18 15.29
CA THR A 465 -3.66 -3.78 15.78
C THR A 465 -4.06 -3.66 17.26
N GLY A 466 -4.45 -4.76 17.92
CA GLY A 466 -4.89 -4.76 19.33
C GLY A 466 -6.34 -4.31 19.57
N VAL A 467 -6.92 -3.53 18.64
CA VAL A 467 -8.28 -2.97 18.80
C VAL A 467 -9.35 -4.06 18.60
N ASP A 468 -9.51 -4.63 17.40
CA ASP A 468 -10.61 -5.56 17.10
C ASP A 468 -10.27 -6.75 16.20
N MET A 469 -10.98 -7.86 16.44
CA MET A 469 -10.92 -9.11 15.69
C MET A 469 -12.13 -9.20 14.75
N ARG A 470 -11.89 -9.44 13.45
CA ARG A 470 -12.94 -9.55 12.43
C ARG A 470 -12.97 -10.94 11.80
N CYS A 471 -13.39 -11.93 12.60
CA CYS A 471 -13.49 -13.32 12.17
C CYS A 471 -14.87 -13.61 11.54
N TYR A 472 -14.91 -13.65 10.20
CA TYR A 472 -16.09 -13.97 9.39
C TYR A 472 -16.42 -15.48 9.44
N SER A 473 -17.61 -15.85 8.96
CA SER A 473 -17.95 -17.23 8.56
C SER A 473 -18.07 -17.26 7.03
N MET A 474 -17.36 -18.17 6.38
CA MET A 474 -17.22 -18.17 4.92
C MET A 474 -18.53 -18.64 4.27
N THR A 475 -19.13 -19.68 4.84
CA THR A 475 -20.45 -20.18 4.47
C THR A 475 -21.54 -19.09 4.59
N LYS A 476 -21.50 -18.27 5.65
CA LYS A 476 -22.43 -17.14 5.80
C LYS A 476 -22.17 -16.04 4.76
N GLN A 477 -20.91 -15.70 4.49
CA GLN A 477 -20.59 -14.69 3.47
C GLN A 477 -20.95 -15.14 2.05
N ALA A 478 -20.79 -16.42 1.72
CA ALA A 478 -21.21 -17.01 0.46
C ALA A 478 -22.72 -16.77 0.22
N LYS A 479 -23.54 -17.13 1.20
CA LYS A 479 -25.01 -16.99 1.15
C LYS A 479 -25.48 -15.54 1.14
N GLU A 480 -24.82 -14.64 1.89
CA GLU A 480 -25.20 -13.22 1.96
C GLU A 480 -24.76 -12.39 0.74
N GLN A 481 -23.58 -12.66 0.18
CA GLN A 481 -22.93 -11.78 -0.79
C GLN A 481 -23.00 -12.31 -2.24
N ASP A 482 -23.12 -13.63 -2.42
CA ASP A 482 -23.37 -14.29 -3.70
C ASP A 482 -24.54 -15.30 -3.58
N PRO A 483 -25.77 -14.85 -3.26
CA PRO A 483 -26.89 -15.73 -2.91
C PRO A 483 -27.31 -16.72 -4.01
N LYS A 484 -26.89 -16.50 -5.27
CA LYS A 484 -27.15 -17.38 -6.42
C LYS A 484 -25.94 -18.24 -6.82
N GLY A 485 -24.78 -18.04 -6.19
CA GLY A 485 -23.52 -18.68 -6.56
C GLY A 485 -22.99 -18.26 -7.93
N ILE A 486 -23.30 -17.05 -8.41
CA ILE A 486 -22.91 -16.58 -9.75
C ILE A 486 -21.40 -16.34 -9.80
N PHE A 487 -20.88 -15.60 -8.81
CA PHE A 487 -19.45 -15.34 -8.69
C PHE A 487 -18.67 -16.63 -8.42
N ILE A 488 -19.23 -17.53 -7.61
CA ILE A 488 -18.63 -18.84 -7.34
C ILE A 488 -18.50 -19.66 -8.64
N ARG A 489 -19.58 -19.83 -9.42
CA ARG A 489 -19.56 -20.59 -10.69
C ARG A 489 -18.63 -19.98 -11.75
N GLN A 490 -18.44 -18.66 -11.71
CA GLN A 490 -17.54 -17.96 -12.65
C GLN A 490 -16.06 -18.28 -12.42
N TYR A 491 -15.64 -18.40 -11.16
CA TYR A 491 -14.21 -18.57 -10.80
C TYR A 491 -13.86 -19.96 -10.26
N VAL A 492 -14.87 -20.77 -9.92
CA VAL A 492 -14.77 -22.19 -9.55
C VAL A 492 -15.59 -23.00 -10.56
N PRO A 493 -15.09 -23.17 -11.80
CA PRO A 493 -15.84 -23.80 -12.89
C PRO A 493 -16.19 -25.27 -12.61
N GLU A 494 -15.46 -25.96 -11.75
CA GLU A 494 -15.79 -27.31 -11.28
C GLU A 494 -17.10 -27.34 -10.45
N LEU A 495 -17.56 -26.19 -9.93
CA LEU A 495 -18.87 -26.02 -9.30
C LEU A 495 -19.92 -25.39 -10.24
N ALA A 496 -19.62 -25.16 -11.53
CA ALA A 496 -20.54 -24.53 -12.49
C ALA A 496 -21.88 -25.27 -12.58
N THR A 497 -21.85 -26.60 -12.52
CA THR A 497 -22.99 -27.54 -12.57
C THR A 497 -23.56 -27.92 -11.20
N CYS A 498 -22.97 -27.48 -10.08
CA CYS A 498 -23.45 -27.81 -8.74
C CYS A 498 -24.89 -27.33 -8.51
N PRO A 499 -25.83 -28.14 -7.98
CA PRO A 499 -27.20 -27.71 -7.71
C PRO A 499 -27.26 -26.48 -6.79
N HIS A 500 -28.23 -25.58 -7.02
CA HIS A 500 -28.27 -24.25 -6.37
C HIS A 500 -28.23 -24.29 -4.84
N GLY A 501 -28.92 -25.25 -4.21
CA GLY A 501 -28.93 -25.39 -2.74
C GLY A 501 -27.58 -25.74 -2.11
N PHE A 502 -26.61 -26.21 -2.91
CA PHE A 502 -25.34 -26.76 -2.45
C PHE A 502 -24.10 -25.97 -2.92
N VAL A 503 -24.24 -24.97 -3.81
CA VAL A 503 -23.09 -24.22 -4.37
C VAL A 503 -22.25 -23.48 -3.32
N HIS A 504 -22.82 -23.19 -2.14
CA HIS A 504 -22.11 -22.60 -1.00
C HIS A 504 -21.52 -23.64 -0.03
N GLU A 505 -21.97 -24.89 -0.10
CA GLU A 505 -21.64 -25.99 0.81
C GLU A 505 -21.60 -27.35 0.06
N PRO A 506 -20.76 -27.53 -0.98
CA PRO A 506 -20.83 -28.71 -1.86
C PRO A 506 -20.56 -30.02 -1.12
N TRP A 507 -19.83 -29.96 0.00
CA TRP A 507 -19.61 -31.09 0.93
C TRP A 507 -20.88 -31.61 1.64
N LYS A 508 -22.06 -31.04 1.36
CA LYS A 508 -23.36 -31.56 1.81
C LYS A 508 -24.10 -32.39 0.76
N LEU A 509 -23.59 -32.49 -0.46
CA LEU A 509 -24.14 -33.40 -1.47
C LEU A 509 -23.88 -34.85 -1.06
N ASP A 510 -24.91 -35.68 -1.12
CA ASP A 510 -24.80 -37.13 -0.97
C ASP A 510 -24.25 -37.78 -2.25
N GLY A 511 -23.94 -39.08 -2.18
CA GLY A 511 -23.32 -39.83 -3.29
C GLY A 511 -24.12 -39.79 -4.60
N SER A 512 -25.44 -39.74 -4.53
CA SER A 512 -26.33 -39.69 -5.71
C SER A 512 -26.20 -38.39 -6.51
N PHE A 513 -25.90 -37.27 -5.83
CA PHE A 513 -25.68 -35.97 -6.48
C PHE A 513 -24.19 -35.60 -6.57
N GLY A 514 -23.30 -36.30 -5.87
CA GLY A 514 -21.85 -36.09 -5.88
C GLY A 514 -21.16 -36.44 -7.20
N GLU A 515 -21.76 -37.31 -8.02
CA GLU A 515 -21.26 -37.62 -9.38
C GLU A 515 -21.61 -36.55 -10.43
N ILE A 516 -22.44 -35.55 -10.08
CA ILE A 516 -22.77 -34.45 -10.99
C ILE A 516 -21.51 -33.65 -11.33
N GLY A 517 -21.32 -33.43 -12.64
CA GLY A 517 -20.05 -33.03 -13.24
C GLY A 517 -19.27 -31.94 -12.52
N GLY A 518 -17.96 -32.15 -12.38
CA GLY A 518 -17.00 -31.24 -11.75
C GLY A 518 -17.00 -31.26 -10.21
N VAL A 519 -18.13 -31.51 -9.57
CA VAL A 519 -18.24 -31.31 -8.11
C VAL A 519 -17.38 -32.30 -7.31
N LYS A 520 -17.21 -33.53 -7.81
CA LYS A 520 -16.27 -34.53 -7.27
C LYS A 520 -14.80 -34.10 -7.32
N ASP A 521 -14.47 -33.21 -8.26
CA ASP A 521 -13.11 -32.75 -8.56
C ASP A 521 -12.75 -31.48 -7.75
N TYR A 522 -13.74 -30.88 -7.08
CA TYR A 522 -13.56 -29.76 -6.15
C TYR A 522 -12.95 -30.23 -4.81
N PRO A 523 -11.92 -29.54 -4.26
CA PRO A 523 -11.24 -29.98 -3.03
C PRO A 523 -12.17 -30.08 -1.81
N LYS A 524 -11.88 -31.08 -0.97
CA LYS A 524 -12.45 -31.19 0.38
C LYS A 524 -12.02 -29.99 1.23
N ARG A 525 -12.88 -29.57 2.16
CA ARG A 525 -12.58 -28.50 3.14
C ARG A 525 -11.29 -28.82 3.89
N ILE A 526 -10.31 -27.93 3.80
CA ILE A 526 -8.98 -28.10 4.44
C ILE A 526 -9.02 -28.01 5.98
N VAL A 527 -10.03 -27.33 6.54
CA VAL A 527 -10.29 -27.20 7.98
C VAL A 527 -11.80 -27.15 8.25
N ASP A 528 -12.22 -27.31 9.51
CA ASP A 528 -13.58 -26.92 9.91
C ASP A 528 -13.62 -25.45 10.35
N GLU A 529 -14.31 -24.58 9.58
CA GLU A 529 -14.43 -23.14 9.89
C GLU A 529 -15.05 -22.86 11.26
N THR A 530 -15.90 -23.74 11.79
CA THR A 530 -16.61 -23.49 13.06
C THR A 530 -15.72 -23.82 14.25
N ARG A 531 -15.02 -24.96 14.24
CA ARG A 531 -14.07 -25.34 15.30
C ARG A 531 -12.87 -24.38 15.33
N THR A 532 -12.26 -24.10 14.17
CA THR A 532 -11.10 -23.19 14.07
C THR A 532 -11.45 -21.76 14.46
N ALA A 533 -12.54 -21.18 13.95
CA ALA A 533 -12.97 -19.83 14.33
C ALA A 533 -13.35 -19.73 15.82
N LYS A 534 -13.93 -20.78 16.42
CA LYS A 534 -14.24 -20.80 17.86
C LYS A 534 -12.96 -20.73 18.68
N ALA A 535 -11.95 -21.53 18.34
CA ALA A 535 -10.65 -21.50 19.02
C ALA A 535 -9.99 -20.12 18.90
N SER A 536 -9.88 -19.57 17.69
CA SER A 536 -9.33 -18.22 17.47
C SER A 536 -10.07 -17.14 18.26
N LYS A 537 -11.41 -17.20 18.36
CA LYS A 537 -12.22 -16.26 19.16
C LYS A 537 -11.97 -16.39 20.66
N SER A 538 -11.86 -17.60 21.19
CA SER A 538 -11.53 -17.85 22.61
C SER A 538 -10.14 -17.29 22.95
N THR A 539 -9.14 -17.63 22.13
CA THR A 539 -7.74 -17.22 22.31
C THR A 539 -7.61 -15.70 22.23
N MET A 540 -8.15 -15.05 21.18
CA MET A 540 -8.15 -13.57 21.08
C MET A 540 -8.87 -12.88 22.24
N SER A 541 -9.91 -13.48 22.81
CA SER A 541 -10.63 -12.94 23.98
C SER A 541 -9.79 -13.02 25.26
N ALA A 542 -9.14 -14.17 25.51
CA ALA A 542 -8.24 -14.35 26.65
C ALA A 542 -6.99 -13.45 26.54
N LEU A 543 -6.39 -13.38 25.36
CA LEU A 543 -5.28 -12.49 25.04
C LEU A 543 -5.65 -11.02 25.26
N ARG A 544 -6.80 -10.55 24.74
CA ARG A 544 -7.28 -9.17 24.97
C ARG A 544 -7.39 -8.87 26.47
N LYS A 545 -7.96 -9.78 27.26
CA LYS A 545 -8.07 -9.62 28.72
C LYS A 545 -6.71 -9.44 29.40
N TRP A 546 -5.72 -10.26 29.03
CA TRP A 546 -4.35 -10.18 29.55
C TRP A 546 -3.62 -8.88 29.17
N VAL A 547 -3.82 -8.35 27.96
CA VAL A 547 -3.31 -7.01 27.62
C VAL A 547 -4.02 -5.93 28.44
N THR A 548 -5.36 -5.98 28.56
CA THR A 548 -6.13 -4.96 29.30
C THR A 548 -5.91 -4.98 30.82
N SER A 549 -5.38 -6.05 31.41
CA SER A 549 -5.00 -6.10 32.83
C SER A 549 -3.61 -5.50 33.11
N GLY A 550 -2.92 -5.00 32.08
CA GLY A 550 -1.55 -4.47 32.18
C GLY A 550 -0.48 -5.54 32.44
N ALA A 551 -0.82 -6.83 32.34
CA ALA A 551 0.12 -7.93 32.56
C ALA A 551 1.27 -7.90 31.53
N ALA A 552 0.92 -7.66 30.26
CA ALA A 552 1.90 -7.45 29.19
C ALA A 552 2.91 -6.33 29.51
N SER A 553 2.45 -5.19 30.04
CA SER A 553 3.31 -4.07 30.44
C SER A 553 4.11 -4.31 31.74
N ARG A 554 3.83 -5.38 32.47
CA ARG A 554 4.63 -5.82 33.64
C ARG A 554 5.61 -6.95 33.29
N GLY A 555 5.71 -7.35 32.02
CA GLY A 555 6.56 -8.46 31.58
C GLY A 555 6.04 -9.84 31.99
N GLU A 556 4.79 -9.96 32.43
CA GLU A 556 4.16 -11.25 32.69
C GLU A 556 3.95 -12.02 31.38
N SER A 557 4.22 -13.32 31.35
CA SER A 557 3.86 -14.15 30.20
C SER A 557 2.34 -14.22 29.98
N PRO A 558 1.85 -14.38 28.74
CA PRO A 558 0.45 -14.68 28.47
C PRO A 558 0.04 -15.99 29.16
N PRO A 559 -1.22 -16.16 29.60
CA PRO A 559 -1.62 -17.32 30.39
C PRO A 559 -1.39 -18.63 29.64
N ALA A 560 -0.83 -19.65 30.30
CA ALA A 560 -0.54 -20.94 29.68
C ALA A 560 -1.79 -21.61 29.07
N SER A 561 -2.96 -21.40 29.66
CA SER A 561 -4.28 -21.83 29.14
C SER A 561 -4.73 -21.15 27.83
N THR A 562 -3.95 -20.19 27.33
CA THR A 562 -4.09 -19.57 26.00
C THR A 562 -3.15 -20.19 24.96
N LEU A 563 -2.21 -21.04 25.40
CA LEU A 563 -1.18 -21.70 24.57
C LEU A 563 -1.27 -23.23 24.62
N THR A 564 -2.08 -23.80 25.53
CA THR A 564 -2.36 -25.23 25.61
C THR A 564 -3.72 -25.59 24.99
N PRO A 565 -3.84 -26.76 24.34
CA PRO A 565 -5.12 -27.29 23.88
C PRO A 565 -6.16 -27.38 25.01
N GLN A 566 -7.31 -26.73 24.86
CA GLN A 566 -8.48 -27.06 25.66
C GLN A 566 -9.06 -28.38 25.15
N LYS A 567 -8.86 -29.48 25.91
CA LYS A 567 -9.51 -30.77 25.64
C LYS A 567 -11.01 -30.55 25.42
N GLU A 568 -11.54 -31.06 24.31
CA GLU A 568 -12.99 -31.02 24.08
C GLU A 568 -13.72 -31.81 25.19
N PRO A 569 -14.85 -31.30 25.71
CA PRO A 569 -15.69 -32.11 26.59
C PRO A 569 -16.17 -33.35 25.81
N PRO A 570 -16.18 -34.55 26.42
CA PRO A 570 -16.45 -35.78 25.71
C PRO A 570 -17.81 -35.73 24.99
N ALA A 571 -17.83 -36.16 23.73
CA ALA A 571 -19.02 -36.16 22.91
C ALA A 571 -20.15 -36.91 23.63
N LYS A 572 -21.29 -36.22 23.87
CA LYS A 572 -22.46 -36.84 24.48
C LYS A 572 -22.91 -38.00 23.60
N ARG A 573 -22.72 -39.24 24.07
CA ARG A 573 -23.31 -40.44 23.44
C ARG A 573 -24.80 -40.19 23.24
N LEU A 574 -25.24 -40.17 21.99
CA LEU A 574 -26.66 -40.24 21.66
C LEU A 574 -27.20 -41.54 22.27
N ARG A 575 -28.15 -41.44 23.20
CA ARG A 575 -28.87 -42.62 23.69
C ARG A 575 -29.74 -43.10 22.54
N GLY A 576 -29.52 -44.34 22.08
CA GLY A 576 -30.38 -44.97 21.09
C GLY A 576 -31.79 -45.12 21.64
N GLY A 577 -32.73 -44.32 21.15
CA GLY A 577 -34.16 -44.58 21.31
C GLY A 577 -34.60 -45.50 20.18
N GLN A 578 -35.23 -46.62 20.52
CA GLN A 578 -35.88 -47.48 19.53
C GLN A 578 -37.15 -46.78 19.03
N SER A 579 -37.32 -46.66 17.72
CA SER A 579 -38.59 -46.29 17.10
C SER A 579 -39.20 -47.53 16.47
N GLN A 580 -40.26 -48.07 17.08
CA GLN A 580 -41.23 -48.88 16.35
C GLN A 580 -41.94 -47.98 15.32
N GLY A 581 -42.39 -48.56 14.21
CA GLY A 581 -43.04 -47.82 13.14
C GLY A 581 -44.54 -47.64 13.37
N ASP A 582 -45.10 -46.59 12.79
CA ASP A 582 -46.52 -46.42 12.49
C ASP A 582 -46.66 -45.96 11.03
N GLU A 583 -47.75 -46.32 10.37
CA GLU A 583 -47.94 -46.11 8.93
C GLU A 583 -48.67 -44.80 8.58
N LEU A 584 -48.37 -44.30 7.37
CA LEU A 584 -49.26 -43.58 6.44
C LEU A 584 -50.17 -42.45 6.97
N SER A 585 -49.85 -41.22 6.55
CA SER A 585 -50.86 -40.35 5.93
C SER A 585 -50.24 -39.31 4.98
N SER A 586 -50.92 -39.03 3.87
CA SER A 586 -50.44 -38.13 2.80
C SER A 586 -50.58 -36.64 3.19
N PRO A 587 -49.66 -35.76 2.76
CA PRO A 587 -49.71 -34.33 3.10
C PRO A 587 -50.91 -33.61 2.48
N ASN A 588 -51.46 -32.63 3.22
CA ASN A 588 -52.69 -31.93 2.88
C ASN A 588 -52.44 -30.77 1.88
N ILE A 589 -53.27 -30.70 0.83
CA ILE A 589 -53.19 -29.67 -0.23
C ILE A 589 -53.29 -28.22 0.30
N LYS A 590 -53.81 -27.99 1.51
CA LYS A 590 -53.92 -26.64 2.10
C LYS A 590 -52.59 -25.94 2.39
N ASP A 591 -51.49 -26.67 2.60
CA ASP A 591 -50.20 -26.03 2.95
C ASP A 591 -49.41 -25.52 1.72
N MET A 592 -49.77 -25.94 0.50
CA MET A 592 -49.17 -25.42 -0.74
C MET A 592 -49.69 -24.04 -1.17
N LEU A 593 -50.73 -23.50 -0.54
CA LEU A 593 -51.41 -22.25 -0.95
C LEU A 593 -51.20 -21.06 0.00
N ARG A 594 -50.03 -20.97 0.64
CA ARG A 594 -49.57 -19.78 1.39
C ARG A 594 -48.35 -19.07 0.78
N MET A 595 -47.98 -19.40 -0.46
CA MET A 595 -46.85 -18.78 -1.20
C MET A 595 -47.28 -17.87 -2.36
N THR A 596 -48.31 -17.04 -2.19
CA THR A 596 -48.53 -15.84 -3.04
C THR A 596 -49.22 -14.71 -2.28
N GLN A 597 -49.03 -13.48 -2.77
CA GLN A 597 -49.58 -12.21 -2.26
C GLN A 597 -49.01 -11.74 -0.90
N GLY A 598 -48.25 -10.64 -0.92
CA GLY A 598 -47.75 -9.95 0.26
C GLY A 598 -48.30 -8.52 0.38
N ARG A 599 -47.77 -7.74 1.34
CA ARG A 599 -47.98 -6.28 1.41
C ARG A 599 -46.70 -5.56 1.80
N ALA A 600 -46.59 -4.31 1.38
CA ALA A 600 -45.52 -3.41 1.79
C ALA A 600 -45.75 -2.89 3.23
N GLY A 601 -44.65 -2.53 3.89
CA GLY A 601 -44.60 -1.86 5.19
C GLY A 601 -43.17 -1.38 5.42
N ASP A 602 -43.02 -0.20 6.03
CA ASP A 602 -41.74 0.49 6.08
C ASP A 602 -40.68 -0.22 6.92
N CYS A 603 -39.45 -0.24 6.41
CA CYS A 603 -38.27 -0.75 7.12
C CYS A 603 -37.36 0.42 7.50
N ASP A 604 -37.71 1.13 8.58
CA ASP A 604 -36.82 2.13 9.17
C ASP A 604 -35.68 1.41 9.92
N LEU A 605 -34.51 1.36 9.28
CA LEU A 605 -33.30 0.73 9.80
C LEU A 605 -32.29 1.80 10.19
N SER A 606 -32.38 2.24 11.44
CA SER A 606 -31.44 3.15 12.09
C SER A 606 -30.04 2.53 12.17
N LEU A 607 -29.16 2.97 11.27
CA LEU A 607 -27.73 2.70 11.33
C LEU A 607 -27.13 3.37 12.56
N ALA A 608 -26.91 2.59 13.62
CA ALA A 608 -26.19 3.02 14.82
C ALA A 608 -24.73 3.39 14.46
N VAL A 609 -24.50 4.69 14.24
CA VAL A 609 -23.18 5.29 14.34
C VAL A 609 -22.87 5.38 15.84
N ILE A 610 -21.74 4.80 16.25
CA ILE A 610 -21.21 4.94 17.60
C ILE A 610 -19.81 5.54 17.48
N ASP A 611 -19.69 6.82 17.83
CA ASP A 611 -18.41 7.45 18.11
C ASP A 611 -17.80 6.91 19.41
N ILE A 612 -16.48 6.98 19.52
CA ILE A 612 -15.73 6.44 20.65
C ILE A 612 -15.31 7.59 21.58
N GLU A 613 -16.15 7.88 22.58
CA GLU A 613 -15.76 8.70 23.74
C GLU A 613 -15.44 7.83 24.97
N HIS A 614 -14.65 8.37 25.90
CA HIS A 614 -14.12 7.63 27.04
C HIS A 614 -14.97 7.75 28.31
N SER A 615 -15.39 6.62 28.87
CA SER A 615 -15.72 6.41 30.29
C SER A 615 -15.94 4.90 30.53
N GLY A 616 -15.81 4.32 31.72
CA GLY A 616 -15.33 4.82 33.03
C GLY A 616 -15.47 3.69 34.05
N CYS A 617 -14.44 3.36 34.84
CA CYS A 617 -14.43 2.14 35.64
C CYS A 617 -15.08 2.28 37.03
N VAL A 618 -16.01 1.40 37.40
CA VAL A 618 -16.34 1.02 38.79
C VAL A 618 -16.68 -0.49 38.83
N GLY A 619 -16.34 -1.17 39.93
CA GLY A 619 -16.61 -2.60 40.15
C GLY A 619 -17.56 -2.89 41.34
N PRO A 620 -17.18 -3.75 42.30
CA PRO A 620 -17.65 -5.14 42.23
C PRO A 620 -18.12 -5.78 43.56
N THR A 621 -18.94 -6.83 43.47
CA THR A 621 -19.32 -7.79 44.53
C THR A 621 -19.65 -9.15 43.88
N HIS A 622 -19.55 -10.33 44.50
CA HIS A 622 -18.88 -10.82 45.73
C HIS A 622 -18.67 -12.36 45.63
N PHE A 623 -17.79 -12.94 46.46
CA PHE A 623 -17.79 -14.28 47.12
C PHE A 623 -18.54 -15.51 46.48
N SER A 624 -18.07 -16.77 46.59
CA SER A 624 -16.84 -17.32 47.20
C SER A 624 -16.63 -18.82 46.89
N THR A 625 -15.36 -19.23 46.91
CA THR A 625 -14.78 -20.47 47.48
C THR A 625 -15.65 -21.72 47.67
N LEU A 626 -15.23 -22.85 47.07
CA LEU A 626 -14.98 -24.10 47.82
C LEU A 626 -13.98 -25.02 47.10
N VAL A 627 -13.35 -25.91 47.85
CA VAL A 627 -12.22 -26.78 47.46
C VAL A 627 -12.57 -28.23 47.75
N THR A 628 -12.14 -29.16 46.89
CA THR A 628 -11.94 -30.58 47.24
C THR A 628 -10.82 -31.19 46.39
N CYS A 629 -10.19 -32.27 46.88
CA CYS A 629 -8.95 -32.85 46.36
C CYS A 629 -8.94 -34.38 46.50
N SER A 630 -8.52 -35.08 45.44
CA SER A 630 -8.06 -36.48 45.38
C SER A 630 -7.47 -36.70 43.97
N GLN A 631 -6.28 -37.29 43.77
CA GLN A 631 -5.96 -38.74 43.82
C GLN A 631 -6.92 -39.59 42.94
N GLU A 632 -6.47 -40.46 42.02
CA GLU A 632 -5.11 -40.65 41.45
C GLU A 632 -5.24 -41.12 39.96
N VAL A 633 -4.54 -42.05 39.28
CA VAL A 633 -3.56 -43.13 39.55
C VAL A 633 -2.62 -43.26 38.31
N VAL A 634 -1.53 -44.04 38.39
CA VAL A 634 -0.60 -44.39 37.29
C VAL A 634 -1.14 -45.51 36.38
N GLU A 635 -0.87 -45.47 35.07
CA GLU A 635 -0.52 -46.67 34.30
C GLU A 635 0.32 -46.36 33.04
N CYS A 636 1.22 -47.27 32.65
CA CYS A 636 2.16 -47.10 31.53
C CYS A 636 2.37 -48.40 30.74
N GLN A 637 2.01 -48.39 29.45
CA GLN A 637 2.45 -49.35 28.41
C GLN A 637 2.51 -48.61 27.06
N GLY A 638 3.33 -48.97 26.07
CA GLY A 638 4.34 -50.04 26.01
C GLY A 638 4.46 -50.60 24.58
N SER A 639 5.70 -50.83 24.08
CA SER A 639 6.06 -51.21 22.68
C SER A 639 5.74 -50.14 21.61
N ALA A 640 6.57 -49.77 20.63
CA ALA A 640 7.87 -50.22 20.08
C ALA A 640 7.87 -51.31 18.99
N GLY A 641 8.50 -50.97 17.85
CA GLY A 641 8.80 -51.81 16.67
C GLY A 641 8.91 -50.91 15.42
N THR A 642 10.04 -50.57 14.78
CA THR A 642 11.23 -51.31 14.25
C THR A 642 10.91 -52.27 13.10
N ALA A 643 11.61 -52.30 11.95
CA ALA A 643 12.67 -51.45 11.38
C ALA A 643 12.92 -51.83 9.88
N ALA A 644 14.08 -51.42 9.32
CA ALA A 644 14.64 -51.66 7.97
C ALA A 644 14.12 -50.72 6.85
N LEU A 645 14.94 -49.97 6.09
CA LEU A 645 16.24 -50.19 5.39
C LEU A 645 16.09 -50.92 4.04
N ALA A 646 16.74 -50.53 2.94
CA ALA A 646 17.48 -49.29 2.62
C ALA A 646 17.79 -49.20 1.10
N ALA A 647 18.00 -47.97 0.58
CA ALA A 647 18.83 -47.69 -0.60
C ALA A 647 19.30 -46.22 -0.54
N VAL A 648 20.55 -45.93 -0.93
CA VAL A 648 21.17 -44.60 -0.78
C VAL A 648 22.04 -44.26 -1.99
N SER A 649 21.90 -43.05 -2.54
CA SER A 649 22.94 -42.40 -3.34
C SER A 649 22.88 -40.87 -3.26
N GLN A 650 23.81 -40.31 -2.47
CA GLN A 650 24.54 -39.05 -2.71
C GLN A 650 23.75 -37.76 -3.07
N ALA A 651 23.60 -36.86 -2.08
CA ALA A 651 23.58 -35.42 -2.29
C ALA A 651 24.16 -34.71 -1.05
N SER A 652 25.36 -34.14 -1.17
CA SER A 652 26.09 -33.56 -0.03
C SER A 652 25.56 -32.18 0.36
N TRP A 653 25.03 -32.03 1.58
CA TRP A 653 24.67 -30.72 2.14
C TRP A 653 25.90 -30.02 2.74
N SER A 654 26.21 -28.82 2.25
CA SER A 654 27.16 -27.89 2.86
C SER A 654 26.48 -26.55 3.16
N CYS A 655 26.51 -26.12 4.42
CA CYS A 655 25.83 -24.89 4.88
C CYS A 655 26.61 -23.62 4.47
N PRO A 656 26.01 -22.67 3.72
CA PRO A 656 26.64 -21.39 3.40
C PRO A 656 26.26 -20.32 4.43
N LYS A 657 26.85 -20.38 5.63
CA LYS A 657 26.98 -19.21 6.52
C LYS A 657 28.44 -19.01 6.90
N CYS A 658 28.89 -17.76 6.75
CA CYS A 658 30.22 -17.25 7.11
C CYS A 658 31.39 -17.75 6.25
N THR A 659 31.75 -16.97 5.22
CA THR A 659 33.16 -16.74 4.84
C THR A 659 33.52 -15.31 5.23
N PHE A 660 34.72 -15.09 5.75
CA PHE A 660 35.17 -13.83 6.35
C PHE A 660 35.70 -12.82 5.31
N ILE A 661 35.55 -11.53 5.62
CA ILE A 661 36.70 -10.61 5.68
C ILE A 661 36.70 -9.94 7.07
N THR A 662 37.90 -9.70 7.58
CA THR A 662 38.29 -9.15 8.91
C THR A 662 37.75 -7.72 9.17
N THR A 663 37.67 -7.20 10.41
CA THR A 663 38.73 -7.21 11.45
C THR A 663 38.22 -7.05 12.91
N ALA A 664 38.84 -7.82 13.82
CA ALA A 664 39.15 -7.63 15.27
C ALA A 664 38.59 -6.40 16.05
N LEU A 665 38.29 -6.38 17.37
CA LEU A 665 38.44 -7.25 18.58
C LEU A 665 37.24 -6.93 19.54
N ALA A 666 36.88 -7.66 20.61
CA ALA A 666 37.13 -9.02 21.11
C ALA A 666 36.14 -9.36 22.26
N GLN A 667 36.00 -10.65 22.58
CA GLN A 667 35.75 -11.28 23.91
C GLN A 667 34.85 -10.56 24.96
N ARG A 668 33.86 -11.20 25.60
CA ARG A 668 33.57 -12.64 25.85
C ARG A 668 32.05 -12.90 25.92
N CYS A 669 31.67 -14.17 25.76
CA CYS A 669 30.37 -14.70 26.19
C CYS A 669 30.66 -15.97 27.01
N GLU A 670 30.08 -16.09 28.21
CA GLU A 670 30.17 -17.29 29.05
C GLU A 670 28.79 -17.61 29.64
N ALA A 671 28.35 -18.86 29.50
CA ALA A 671 27.06 -19.33 29.97
C ALA A 671 27.09 -20.84 30.30
N CYS A 672 27.46 -21.18 31.53
CA CYS A 672 27.04 -22.42 32.19
C CYS A 672 27.23 -22.29 33.71
N GLY A 673 26.35 -22.93 34.50
CA GLY A 673 26.43 -22.93 35.96
C GLY A 673 27.14 -24.18 36.51
N SER A 674 27.81 -24.02 37.66
CA SER A 674 28.17 -25.12 38.56
C SER A 674 27.96 -24.67 40.02
N GLN A 675 28.11 -25.58 40.98
CA GLN A 675 27.39 -25.54 42.26
C GLN A 675 28.24 -25.21 43.51
N GLN A 676 27.52 -24.78 44.56
CA GLN A 676 27.83 -24.94 46.00
C GLN A 676 28.92 -24.01 46.60
N PRO A 677 28.95 -23.80 47.93
CA PRO A 677 28.94 -22.43 48.48
C PRO A 677 30.05 -22.12 49.51
N GLY A 678 30.10 -20.88 50.01
CA GLY A 678 30.91 -20.58 51.20
C GLY A 678 30.76 -19.19 51.83
N VAL A 679 30.46 -19.19 53.13
CA VAL A 679 30.92 -18.25 54.17
C VAL A 679 30.28 -16.84 54.22
N VAL A 680 30.18 -16.33 55.45
CA VAL A 680 29.56 -15.06 55.88
C VAL A 680 30.64 -14.13 56.43
N ASP A 681 30.71 -12.89 55.94
CA ASP A 681 30.90 -11.66 56.73
C ASP A 681 30.89 -10.43 55.79
N GLY A 682 30.72 -9.18 56.26
CA GLY A 682 30.47 -8.77 57.64
C GLY A 682 30.47 -7.26 57.83
N GLY A 683 29.27 -6.65 57.92
CA GLY A 683 29.01 -5.42 58.70
C GLY A 683 29.57 -4.05 58.24
N ARG A 684 28.62 -3.11 58.04
CA ARG A 684 28.68 -1.67 58.40
C ARG A 684 29.61 -0.76 57.57
N SER A 685 29.46 0.57 57.56
CA SER A 685 28.30 1.50 57.68
C SER A 685 28.82 2.92 57.35
N LEU A 686 28.05 3.85 56.79
CA LEU A 686 27.16 4.83 57.46
C LEU A 686 26.26 5.44 56.35
N LEU A 687 24.93 5.60 56.45
CA LEU A 687 24.11 6.41 57.39
C LEU A 687 24.32 7.93 57.26
N PRO A 688 23.27 8.79 57.41
CA PRO A 688 21.81 8.58 57.39
C PRO A 688 21.11 9.37 56.22
N ALA A 689 19.84 9.23 55.83
CA ALA A 689 18.55 9.29 56.57
C ALA A 689 18.33 10.65 57.30
N LEU A 690 17.15 11.27 57.39
CA LEU A 690 15.75 11.01 56.95
C LEU A 690 15.07 12.41 56.75
N PHE A 691 13.86 12.60 56.18
CA PHE A 691 12.57 12.22 56.77
C PHE A 691 11.39 12.33 55.79
N GLN A 692 10.35 11.52 56.03
CA GLN A 692 9.00 11.69 55.48
C GLN A 692 8.14 12.56 56.42
N VAL A 693 7.03 13.11 55.92
CA VAL A 693 5.83 13.37 56.75
C VAL A 693 4.59 12.88 56.00
N ASN A 694 3.65 12.26 56.73
CA ASN A 694 2.38 11.73 56.21
C ASN A 694 1.25 12.78 56.32
N GLY A 695 0.18 12.64 55.54
CA GLY A 695 -1.12 13.22 55.92
C GLY A 695 -2.04 13.64 54.75
N PRO A 696 -3.35 13.33 54.78
CA PRO A 696 -4.29 13.67 53.71
C PRO A 696 -5.17 14.89 54.04
N ILE A 697 -5.54 15.69 53.03
CA ILE A 697 -6.58 16.73 53.15
C ILE A 697 -7.57 16.64 51.97
N LYS A 698 -8.84 16.89 52.29
CA LYS A 698 -10.02 16.83 51.41
C LYS A 698 -9.98 17.82 50.24
N ARG A 699 -10.85 17.57 49.24
CA ARG A 699 -11.56 18.64 48.52
C ARG A 699 -13.07 18.38 48.55
N GLU A 700 -13.81 19.31 49.14
CA GLU A 700 -15.28 19.38 49.09
C GLU A 700 -15.73 20.34 47.98
N SER A 701 -17.03 20.40 47.70
CA SER A 701 -17.59 20.95 46.45
C SER A 701 -18.42 22.23 46.62
N ALA A 702 -18.02 23.30 45.91
CA ALA A 702 -18.87 24.41 45.50
C ALA A 702 -18.13 25.26 44.43
N ALA A 703 -18.73 26.14 43.62
CA ALA A 703 -19.98 26.16 42.84
C ALA A 703 -20.17 27.60 42.30
N LYS A 704 -20.79 27.76 41.12
CA LYS A 704 -21.40 28.99 40.56
C LYS A 704 -20.52 30.16 40.02
N SER A 705 -20.57 30.28 38.69
CA SER A 705 -20.91 31.47 37.87
C SER A 705 -20.15 32.80 37.99
N LEU A 706 -19.63 33.26 36.83
CA LEU A 706 -19.57 34.66 36.42
C LEU A 706 -19.58 34.76 34.88
N ASP A 707 -20.76 34.89 34.28
CA ASP A 707 -21.26 36.10 33.60
C ASP A 707 -20.24 37.21 33.21
N LEU A 708 -20.36 37.96 32.10
CA LEU A 708 -21.42 38.08 31.09
C LEU A 708 -20.89 38.78 29.79
N TRP A 709 -21.47 38.40 28.64
CA TRP A 709 -21.76 39.22 27.44
C TRP A 709 -20.70 39.90 26.53
N THR A 710 -21.19 40.14 25.30
CA THR A 710 -20.57 40.75 24.11
C THR A 710 -20.67 42.27 24.06
N CYS A 711 -19.81 42.93 23.26
CA CYS A 711 -20.20 44.16 22.54
C CYS A 711 -19.41 44.36 21.21
N PRO A 712 -20.08 44.66 20.08
CA PRO A 712 -19.42 44.97 18.80
C PRO A 712 -19.57 46.44 18.37
N ARG A 713 -18.60 46.98 17.61
CA ARG A 713 -18.79 47.93 16.47
C ARG A 713 -17.45 48.48 15.96
N CYS A 714 -17.24 48.41 14.64
CA CYS A 714 -17.08 49.60 13.80
C CYS A 714 -17.09 49.21 12.32
N THR A 715 -18.01 49.80 11.56
CA THR A 715 -18.20 49.56 10.13
C THR A 715 -17.59 50.71 9.34
N PHE A 716 -16.89 50.44 8.23
CA PHE A 716 -16.81 51.41 7.14
C PHE A 716 -16.77 50.71 5.77
N VAL A 717 -17.29 51.40 4.76
CA VAL A 717 -17.46 50.97 3.36
C VAL A 717 -17.08 52.15 2.46
N ASN A 718 -16.76 51.88 1.18
CA ASN A 718 -16.16 52.77 0.16
C ASN A 718 -14.62 52.88 0.27
N GLY A 719 -13.87 52.98 -0.84
CA GLY A 719 -14.31 52.96 -2.25
C GLY A 719 -13.14 52.90 -3.25
N ASN A 720 -13.47 52.61 -4.51
CA ASN A 720 -12.58 52.63 -5.69
C ASN A 720 -12.25 54.09 -6.13
N PRO A 721 -11.32 54.35 -7.08
CA PRO A 721 -10.11 53.59 -7.45
C PRO A 721 -8.85 54.46 -7.72
N GLY A 722 -7.65 53.87 -7.56
CA GLY A 722 -6.46 54.13 -8.41
C GLY A 722 -5.56 55.36 -8.15
N VAL A 723 -4.24 55.12 -8.16
CA VAL A 723 -3.14 55.95 -8.73
C VAL A 723 -1.83 55.10 -8.66
N PRO A 724 -0.85 55.24 -9.59
CA PRO A 724 0.28 54.29 -9.74
C PRO A 724 1.66 54.83 -9.29
N SER A 725 2.76 54.15 -9.69
CA SER A 725 4.20 54.48 -9.53
C SER A 725 4.79 54.20 -8.12
N THR A 726 5.72 53.24 -7.95
CA THR A 726 7.21 53.35 -8.00
C THR A 726 7.80 54.47 -7.11
N THR A 727 8.77 54.19 -6.23
CA THR A 727 10.23 54.19 -6.52
C THR A 727 11.04 53.52 -5.36
N LEU A 728 12.38 53.38 -5.56
CA LEU A 728 13.45 52.87 -4.68
C LEU A 728 13.55 53.58 -3.29
N CYS A 729 14.40 53.22 -2.30
CA CYS A 729 15.73 52.57 -2.33
C CYS A 729 16.17 51.85 -1.04
N GLU A 730 17.42 51.37 -1.04
CA GLU A 730 18.09 50.51 -0.06
C GLU A 730 18.50 51.19 1.27
N ILE A 731 18.74 50.37 2.31
CA ILE A 731 19.76 50.57 3.36
C ILE A 731 20.43 49.21 3.65
N CYS A 732 21.74 49.19 3.90
CA CYS A 732 22.56 47.98 4.09
C CYS A 732 22.67 47.48 5.55
N GLU A 733 23.17 46.25 5.69
CA GLU A 733 23.99 45.62 6.77
C GLU A 733 24.02 46.31 8.18
N ALA A 734 23.92 45.59 9.31
CA ALA A 734 24.89 44.57 9.71
C ALA A 734 24.56 43.84 11.04
N SER A 735 25.19 42.68 11.23
CA SER A 735 25.67 42.11 12.52
C SER A 735 24.73 41.82 13.71
N ARG A 736 24.61 40.53 14.05
CA ARG A 736 25.30 39.97 15.24
C ARG A 736 25.36 38.43 15.22
N PHE A 737 26.59 37.90 15.16
CA PHE A 737 26.94 36.56 15.63
C PHE A 737 27.34 36.64 17.11
N VAL A 738 27.03 35.59 17.88
CA VAL A 738 27.82 35.18 19.07
C VAL A 738 27.85 33.65 19.05
N GLY A 739 29.03 33.07 19.24
CA GLY A 739 29.21 31.63 19.44
C GLY A 739 30.19 31.39 20.59
N ILE A 740 30.21 30.17 21.10
CA ILE A 740 31.24 29.67 22.01
C ILE A 740 31.73 28.34 21.45
N SER A 741 33.04 28.15 21.47
CA SER A 741 33.76 26.98 20.98
C SER A 741 34.59 26.37 22.10
N GLU A 742 34.70 25.05 22.14
CA GLU A 742 35.75 24.35 22.91
C GLU A 742 36.69 23.57 21.98
N PRO A 743 37.97 23.35 22.37
CA PRO A 743 39.04 23.09 21.42
C PRO A 743 39.30 21.60 21.17
N ILE A 744 39.94 21.33 20.02
CA ILE A 744 40.63 20.06 19.75
C ILE A 744 41.96 20.05 20.49
N VAL A 745 42.27 18.96 21.17
CA VAL A 745 43.63 18.61 21.63
C VAL A 745 44.18 17.54 20.70
N LEU A 746 45.46 17.65 20.33
CA LEU A 746 46.20 16.67 19.54
C LEU A 746 47.24 15.97 20.41
N ASP A 747 47.18 14.65 20.45
CA ASP A 747 48.32 13.71 20.47
C ASP A 747 47.83 12.38 19.86
#